data_AF-J0L4S3-F1
#
_entry.id   AF-J0L4S3-F1
#
_cell.length_a   1.000
_cell.length_b   1.000
_cell.length_c   1.000
_cell.angle_alpha   90.00
_cell.angle_beta   90.00
_cell.angle_gamma   90.00
#
_symmetry.space_group_name_H-M   'P 1'
#
loop_
_entity.id
_entity.type
_entity.pdbx_description
1 polymer ?
#
loop_
_entity_poly.entity_id
_entity_poly.type
_entity_poly.pdbx_seq_one_letter_code
_entity_poly.pdbx_strand_id
1 'polypeptide(L)'
;MLALGRGLSECWDVTVAIMSEDPTGLLVRAARCGLAIKLIQDTDEFHEWLSRSRIDILHVHAGIGWEGHSLAAAADARGIPIIRTEHLPYLLNDPEQIECYRRETERLAHLIVVSEASRQSFLEARVAPSRLTVVRNGIFPLLPVRSAIDFSEGLGLVGKTVLLTVARFTEQKDQASLVRALPAVLEGNPSVVLLLVGTGPEEERVRALVTDFDLADYVQFLGQRDDVAEIMAIADLFVLPSHFEGLPLAVLEAMSLAVPVIATRIGGTVEALGDDHPYFTQPGNPAEIAAVINRALADPGRLAASGRSGLERFKRDFSVFRMAAETSAVYERLLNQPRNRTQKDRSMEKTRLGFIGVGGIARRHLDVLASFDDVELVAFADPDLGRADEAAMRFGARSFAHHREMLDTQQLDAVYICIPPFAHGEPERDLIQRQIPFFVEKPVSLGLAQAEDIAAGVANANLVTAVGYHWRYLDIVDEAKSLLADNPAQLLSGYWLDSTPPPEWWWKEGKSGGQIVEQATHLLDLARWLIGDVTEVYGRASYKDRPEFPGLDVPTVTTASLTFETGVVANIASTCLLGWSHRVGLHIFAERLAIELTDRDIMVDIGRGRPVRTADGDPVWREDRDFIDTVRGGENRIRCPYGDAVATHQLALAVVSSARSGSVVHLDPSGIRRPQPAPLQPQPRLRQGLASGHRKICSLGVEAPGRAYFFDYDEGPPADGQLRLDTLFTGLSAGTELTFLKHTNPYFHSRFDGGRGVFMEGEPDLHYPVPFLGYMEVARVSQSRAHGFSEGAVLAASYGHKSGHTADPYHDLLVQMPLELDPLLGIFVAQMGPIAANGILHADAETFGANVPALGAGVAGRPVIVLGAGTVGLMTALFARVLGASDVLIADPSDFRREKAEAMGLTAMTEDQAWQHAKARWHDGTMGRGADLAFQTRAHPGSLHTALKALRPQGTVIDLAFYQHGADALRLGEEFHHNGLNIRCAQINRVPRGLAPLWDRRRLACATVDLLASDGTMIREHMVTHVVPIDEAPSFLADLVENRPEFLQVVFKVGK
;
A
#
# COMPACT_ATOMS: atom_id res chain seq x y z
N MET A 1 -9.71 33.69 -3.13
CA MET A 1 -8.44 32.93 -3.10
C MET A 1 -7.73 32.98 -4.45
N LEU A 2 -8.28 32.39 -5.52
CA LEU A 2 -7.62 32.35 -6.84
C LEU A 2 -7.19 33.73 -7.38
N ALA A 3 -8.07 34.74 -7.34
CA ALA A 3 -7.73 36.09 -7.78
C ALA A 3 -6.54 36.67 -6.99
N LEU A 4 -6.55 36.51 -5.65
CA LEU A 4 -5.44 36.95 -4.80
C LEU A 4 -4.15 36.19 -5.13
N GLY A 5 -4.21 34.86 -5.28
CA GLY A 5 -3.05 34.04 -5.62
C GLY A 5 -2.38 34.48 -6.92
N ARG A 6 -3.18 34.77 -7.96
CA ARG A 6 -2.70 35.33 -9.23
C ARG A 6 -2.09 36.72 -9.10
N GLY A 7 -2.69 37.60 -8.30
CA GLY A 7 -2.13 38.92 -8.06
C GLY A 7 -0.83 38.87 -7.27
N LEU A 8 -0.70 37.92 -6.34
CA LEU A 8 0.51 37.72 -5.54
C LEU A 8 1.63 37.04 -6.32
N SER A 9 1.32 36.19 -7.31
CA SER A 9 2.33 35.42 -8.06
C SER A 9 3.28 36.28 -8.90
N GLU A 10 3.02 37.58 -9.04
CA GLU A 10 3.97 38.53 -9.65
C GLU A 10 5.19 38.80 -8.76
N CYS A 11 5.06 38.63 -7.45
CA CYS A 11 6.09 38.97 -6.46
C CYS A 11 6.39 37.83 -5.48
N TRP A 12 5.54 36.81 -5.39
CA TRP A 12 5.63 35.73 -4.41
C TRP A 12 5.53 34.36 -5.09
N ASP A 13 6.21 33.36 -4.53
CA ASP A 13 5.92 31.97 -4.87
C ASP A 13 4.69 31.52 -4.08
N VAL A 14 3.63 31.13 -4.80
CA VAL A 14 2.31 30.90 -4.21
C VAL A 14 1.87 29.46 -4.46
N THR A 15 1.63 28.75 -3.36
CA THR A 15 0.97 27.44 -3.36
C THR A 15 -0.45 27.56 -2.84
N VAL A 16 -1.43 27.12 -3.63
CA VAL A 16 -2.83 27.00 -3.21
C VAL A 16 -3.03 25.60 -2.63
N ALA A 17 -3.48 25.52 -1.39
CA ALA A 17 -3.69 24.25 -0.69
C ALA A 17 -5.15 24.08 -0.24
N ILE A 18 -5.68 22.86 -0.36
CA ILE A 18 -7.04 22.47 0.09
C ILE A 18 -6.96 21.19 0.93
N MET A 19 -7.79 21.10 1.97
CA MET A 19 -7.97 19.89 2.78
C MET A 19 -9.11 19.00 2.26
N SER A 20 -8.87 17.70 2.31
CA SER A 20 -9.77 16.58 2.01
C SER A 20 -10.16 16.43 0.54
N GLU A 21 -10.95 17.36 -0.03
CA GLU A 21 -11.48 17.23 -1.39
C GLU A 21 -11.47 18.58 -2.13
N ASP A 22 -11.33 18.54 -3.46
CA ASP A 22 -11.49 19.72 -4.33
C ASP A 22 -12.75 19.61 -5.21
N PRO A 23 -13.96 19.70 -4.62
CA PRO A 23 -15.21 19.52 -5.36
C PRO A 23 -15.46 20.63 -6.39
N THR A 24 -14.74 21.75 -6.30
CA THR A 24 -14.91 22.91 -7.18
C THR A 24 -13.83 23.01 -8.26
N GLY A 25 -12.89 22.06 -8.32
CA GLY A 25 -11.73 22.12 -9.21
C GLY A 25 -10.90 23.40 -9.02
N LEU A 26 -10.83 23.94 -7.80
CA LEU A 26 -10.06 25.14 -7.49
C LEU A 26 -8.56 24.92 -7.71
N LEU A 27 -8.02 23.77 -7.32
CA LEU A 27 -6.60 23.45 -7.53
C LEU A 27 -6.29 23.38 -9.02
N VAL A 28 -7.11 22.67 -9.81
CA VAL A 28 -6.93 22.62 -11.27
C VAL A 28 -6.96 24.02 -11.88
N ARG A 29 -7.92 24.87 -11.50
CA ARG A 29 -7.98 26.26 -11.98
C ARG A 29 -6.78 27.11 -11.52
N ALA A 30 -6.27 26.87 -10.31
CA ALA A 30 -5.05 27.51 -9.81
C ALA A 30 -3.82 27.08 -10.63
N ALA A 31 -3.70 25.80 -10.96
CA ALA A 31 -2.67 25.25 -11.82
C ALA A 31 -2.65 25.92 -13.20
N ARG A 32 -3.85 26.11 -13.81
CA ARG A 32 -3.99 26.85 -15.09
C ARG A 32 -3.58 28.31 -15.02
N CYS A 33 -3.43 28.85 -13.81
CA CYS A 33 -2.92 30.19 -13.60
C CYS A 33 -1.43 30.22 -13.24
N GLY A 34 -0.72 29.08 -13.38
CA GLY A 34 0.71 28.96 -13.09
C GLY A 34 1.05 28.88 -11.59
N LEU A 35 0.06 28.67 -10.73
CA LEU A 35 0.25 28.54 -9.29
C LEU A 35 0.62 27.10 -8.91
N ALA A 36 1.42 26.95 -7.86
CA ALA A 36 1.64 25.63 -7.26
C ALA A 36 0.38 25.17 -6.53
N ILE A 37 0.15 23.85 -6.47
CA ILE A 37 -1.09 23.26 -5.93
C ILE A 37 -0.79 22.14 -4.96
N LYS A 38 -1.53 22.06 -3.86
CA LYS A 38 -1.40 21.01 -2.85
C LYS A 38 -2.77 20.50 -2.40
N LEU A 39 -3.02 19.20 -2.58
CA LEU A 39 -4.13 18.52 -1.92
C LEU A 39 -3.59 17.85 -0.66
N ILE A 40 -4.33 18.01 0.44
CA ILE A 40 -3.98 17.55 1.78
C ILE A 40 -5.09 16.61 2.23
N GLN A 41 -4.78 15.36 2.55
CA GLN A 41 -5.79 14.40 3.03
C GLN A 41 -6.21 14.71 4.47
N ASP A 42 -5.23 14.95 5.34
CA ASP A 42 -5.45 15.20 6.76
C ASP A 42 -4.42 16.18 7.37
N THR A 43 -4.54 16.43 8.68
CA THR A 43 -3.67 17.40 9.37
C THR A 43 -2.24 16.86 9.56
N ASP A 44 -2.03 15.54 9.63
CA ASP A 44 -0.71 14.93 9.80
C ASP A 44 0.10 15.04 8.51
N GLU A 45 -0.53 14.77 7.36
CA GLU A 45 0.07 15.00 6.05
C GLU A 45 0.43 16.48 5.86
N PHE A 46 -0.43 17.40 6.30
CA PHE A 46 -0.12 18.84 6.26
C PHE A 46 1.10 19.19 7.11
N HIS A 47 1.20 18.62 8.31
CA HIS A 47 2.36 18.79 9.18
C HIS A 47 3.65 18.27 8.55
N GLU A 48 3.61 17.09 7.93
CA GLU A 48 4.75 16.50 7.22
C GLU A 48 5.15 17.36 6.02
N TRP A 49 4.19 17.79 5.21
CA TRP A 49 4.45 18.65 4.07
C TRP A 49 5.04 20.01 4.49
N LEU A 50 4.49 20.68 5.50
CA LEU A 50 5.06 21.91 6.05
C LEU A 50 6.47 21.72 6.59
N SER A 51 6.79 20.53 7.12
CA SER A 51 8.14 20.23 7.61
C SER A 51 9.19 20.11 6.50
N ARG A 52 8.76 19.76 5.29
CA ARG A 52 9.64 19.52 4.14
C ARG A 52 9.61 20.65 3.11
N SER A 53 8.64 21.55 3.17
CA SER A 53 8.50 22.65 2.22
C SER A 53 9.16 23.94 2.74
N ARG A 54 9.50 24.84 1.80
CA ARG A 54 10.06 26.17 2.11
C ARG A 54 8.95 27.21 2.25
N ILE A 55 8.05 27.04 3.22
CA ILE A 55 6.93 27.97 3.43
C ILE A 55 7.29 29.03 4.46
N ASP A 56 7.40 30.28 4.01
CA ASP A 56 7.69 31.43 4.89
C ASP A 56 6.44 31.99 5.60
N ILE A 57 5.25 31.85 5.01
CA ILE A 57 3.97 32.36 5.54
C ILE A 57 2.86 31.37 5.21
N LEU A 58 1.96 31.11 6.18
CA LEU A 58 0.68 30.47 5.92
C LEU A 58 -0.44 31.52 5.89
N HIS A 59 -1.19 31.63 4.79
CA HIS A 59 -2.36 32.51 4.69
C HIS A 59 -3.66 31.70 4.58
N VAL A 60 -4.45 31.71 5.65
CA VAL A 60 -5.75 31.03 5.75
C VAL A 60 -6.88 31.98 5.33
N HIS A 61 -7.85 31.50 4.56
CA HIS A 61 -9.09 32.24 4.27
C HIS A 61 -10.27 31.56 4.97
N ALA A 62 -10.99 32.32 5.79
CA ALA A 62 -12.13 31.83 6.57
C ALA A 62 -13.43 32.55 6.19
N GLY A 63 -14.54 31.79 6.22
CA GLY A 63 -15.87 32.28 5.93
C GLY A 63 -16.61 32.65 7.21
N ILE A 64 -16.95 31.65 8.02
CA ILE A 64 -17.78 31.80 9.24
C ILE A 64 -16.98 31.70 10.54
N GLY A 65 -15.64 31.79 10.47
CA GLY A 65 -14.77 31.89 11.64
C GLY A 65 -14.23 30.56 12.18
N TRP A 66 -14.56 29.41 11.59
CA TRP A 66 -14.10 28.09 12.07
C TRP A 66 -13.11 27.38 11.16
N GLU A 67 -13.01 27.82 9.91
CA GLU A 67 -12.20 27.19 8.89
C GLU A 67 -10.70 27.41 9.16
N GLY A 68 -9.90 26.34 9.04
CA GLY A 68 -8.44 26.42 9.05
C GLY A 68 -7.77 26.65 10.42
N HIS A 69 -8.46 26.47 11.54
CA HIS A 69 -7.82 26.51 12.87
C HIS A 69 -6.79 25.39 13.07
N SER A 70 -7.07 24.18 12.59
CA SER A 70 -6.11 23.06 12.61
C SER A 70 -4.86 23.36 11.76
N LEU A 71 -5.05 23.97 10.58
CA LEU A 71 -3.95 24.41 9.72
C LEU A 71 -3.08 25.47 10.40
N ALA A 72 -3.71 26.42 11.09
CA ALA A 72 -2.99 27.45 11.85
C ALA A 72 -2.19 26.82 13.00
N ALA A 73 -2.75 25.86 13.74
CA ALA A 73 -2.02 25.14 14.78
C ALA A 73 -0.81 24.38 14.21
N ALA A 74 -0.93 23.83 13.00
CA ALA A 74 0.14 23.09 12.36
C ALA A 74 1.34 23.97 11.97
N ALA A 75 1.07 25.15 11.43
CA ALA A 75 2.09 26.15 11.10
C ALA A 75 2.74 26.77 12.36
N ASP A 76 1.94 27.02 13.40
CA ASP A 76 2.40 27.58 14.68
C ASP A 76 3.44 26.68 15.36
N ALA A 77 3.22 25.36 15.32
CA ALA A 77 4.16 24.36 15.81
C ALA A 77 5.54 24.40 15.11
N ARG A 78 5.64 25.05 13.93
CA ARG A 78 6.87 25.25 13.17
C ARG A 78 7.41 26.68 13.23
N GLY A 79 6.73 27.57 13.94
CA GLY A 79 7.07 28.99 14.00
C GLY A 79 6.81 29.74 12.69
N ILE A 80 6.01 29.17 11.78
CA ILE A 80 5.61 29.84 10.54
C ILE A 80 4.55 30.89 10.88
N PRO A 81 4.73 32.17 10.50
CA PRO A 81 3.74 33.21 10.74
C PRO A 81 2.43 32.91 10.00
N ILE A 82 1.32 32.95 10.73
CA ILE A 82 -0.02 32.69 10.19
C ILE A 82 -0.78 34.00 10.03
N ILE A 83 -1.26 34.24 8.81
CA ILE A 83 -2.22 35.28 8.49
C ILE A 83 -3.56 34.62 8.24
N ARG A 84 -4.63 35.26 8.68
CA ARG A 84 -5.98 34.81 8.38
C ARG A 84 -6.85 35.94 7.87
N THR A 85 -7.48 35.74 6.72
CA THR A 85 -8.49 36.65 6.17
C THR A 85 -9.88 36.19 6.56
N GLU A 86 -10.64 37.06 7.21
CA GLU A 86 -12.05 36.88 7.56
C GLU A 86 -12.95 37.54 6.51
N HIS A 87 -13.71 36.74 5.78
CA HIS A 87 -14.56 37.21 4.67
C HIS A 87 -15.95 37.68 5.10
N LEU A 88 -16.36 37.39 6.34
CA LEU A 88 -17.62 37.87 6.93
C LEU A 88 -17.34 38.76 8.17
N PRO A 89 -18.33 39.54 8.62
CA PRO A 89 -18.26 40.20 9.93
C PRO A 89 -18.16 39.19 11.08
N TYR A 90 -17.92 39.67 12.29
CA TYR A 90 -17.93 38.81 13.48
C TYR A 90 -19.38 38.38 13.81
N LEU A 91 -19.68 37.08 13.67
CA LEU A 91 -21.05 36.53 13.80
C LEU A 91 -21.27 35.66 15.04
N LEU A 92 -20.21 35.40 15.82
CA LEU A 92 -20.29 34.50 16.98
C LEU A 92 -21.02 35.19 18.15
N ASN A 93 -22.12 34.59 18.57
CA ASN A 93 -22.95 35.10 19.68
C ASN A 93 -22.93 34.17 20.91
N ASP A 94 -22.54 32.91 20.72
CA ASP A 94 -22.47 31.92 21.80
C ASP A 94 -21.18 32.13 22.64
N PRO A 95 -21.28 32.22 23.99
CA PRO A 95 -20.11 32.51 24.83
C PRO A 95 -18.98 31.47 24.73
N GLU A 96 -19.30 30.19 24.56
CA GLU A 96 -18.30 29.12 24.44
C GLU A 96 -17.59 29.20 23.09
N GLN A 97 -18.34 29.47 22.03
CA GLN A 97 -17.80 29.73 20.68
C GLN A 97 -16.89 30.95 20.65
N ILE A 98 -17.27 32.05 21.31
CA ILE A 98 -16.44 33.27 21.40
C ILE A 98 -15.12 32.96 22.12
N GLU A 99 -15.17 32.22 23.23
CA GLU A 99 -13.99 31.80 23.99
C GLU A 99 -13.06 30.92 23.15
N CYS A 100 -13.63 29.92 22.49
CA CYS A 100 -12.91 28.99 21.62
C CYS A 100 -12.24 29.74 20.46
N TYR A 101 -12.99 30.60 19.76
CA TYR A 101 -12.45 31.42 18.67
C TYR A 101 -11.29 32.30 19.14
N ARG A 102 -11.42 32.93 20.31
CA ARG A 102 -10.34 33.77 20.87
C ARG A 102 -9.07 32.96 21.12
N ARG A 103 -9.20 31.80 21.78
CA ARG A 103 -8.07 30.90 22.03
C ARG A 103 -7.41 30.44 20.74
N GLU A 104 -8.18 30.00 19.75
CA GLU A 104 -7.60 29.50 18.50
C GLU A 104 -6.98 30.61 17.65
N THR A 105 -7.48 31.84 17.76
CA THR A 105 -6.91 32.99 17.04
C THR A 105 -5.75 33.66 17.77
N GLU A 106 -5.43 33.34 19.03
CA GLU A 106 -4.27 33.89 19.75
C GLU A 106 -2.94 33.63 19.04
N ARG A 107 -2.80 32.45 18.40
CA ARG A 107 -1.59 32.06 17.66
C ARG A 107 -1.37 32.82 16.36
N LEU A 108 -2.39 33.49 15.83
CA LEU A 108 -2.31 34.18 14.56
C LEU A 108 -1.38 35.39 14.65
N ALA A 109 -0.46 35.50 13.70
CA ALA A 109 0.43 36.64 13.59
C ALA A 109 -0.37 37.90 13.19
N HIS A 110 -1.36 37.77 12.32
CA HIS A 110 -2.20 38.89 11.88
C HIS A 110 -3.56 38.46 11.33
N LEU A 111 -4.57 39.32 11.48
CA LEU A 111 -5.90 39.17 10.89
C LEU A 111 -6.13 40.23 9.80
N ILE A 112 -6.60 39.77 8.65
CA ILE A 112 -7.10 40.61 7.56
C ILE A 112 -8.63 40.55 7.59
N VAL A 113 -9.27 41.70 7.50
CA VAL A 113 -10.74 41.80 7.35
C VAL A 113 -11.06 42.55 6.07
N VAL A 114 -12.16 42.19 5.42
CA VAL A 114 -12.42 42.61 4.03
C VAL A 114 -13.13 43.96 3.87
N SER A 115 -13.55 44.60 4.97
CA SER A 115 -14.18 45.94 4.99
C SER A 115 -13.99 46.63 6.33
N GLU A 116 -14.21 47.96 6.39
CA GLU A 116 -14.16 48.68 7.68
C GLU A 116 -15.33 48.28 8.58
N ALA A 117 -16.49 47.95 8.01
CA ALA A 117 -17.61 47.40 8.76
C ALA A 117 -17.26 46.06 9.42
N SER A 118 -16.60 45.15 8.69
CA SER A 118 -16.05 43.92 9.28
C SER A 118 -15.05 44.26 10.38
N ARG A 119 -14.10 45.18 10.15
CA ARG A 119 -13.15 45.61 11.20
C ARG A 119 -13.85 46.08 12.46
N GLN A 120 -14.88 46.93 12.33
CA GLN A 120 -15.63 47.44 13.47
C GLN A 120 -16.31 46.31 14.28
N SER A 121 -16.90 45.32 13.61
CA SER A 121 -17.50 44.16 14.31
C SER A 121 -16.46 43.35 15.10
N PHE A 122 -15.23 43.20 14.58
CA PHE A 122 -14.14 42.51 15.29
C PHE A 122 -13.58 43.35 16.46
N LEU A 123 -13.58 44.68 16.34
CA LEU A 123 -13.21 45.58 17.44
C LEU A 123 -14.23 45.51 18.59
N GLU A 124 -15.52 45.46 18.26
CA GLU A 124 -16.61 45.28 19.23
C GLU A 124 -16.51 43.92 19.94
N ALA A 125 -16.08 42.88 19.22
CA ALA A 125 -15.71 41.58 19.77
C ALA A 125 -14.37 41.56 20.54
N ARG A 126 -13.77 42.73 20.80
CA ARG A 126 -12.54 42.94 21.58
C ARG A 126 -11.26 42.35 20.96
N VAL A 127 -11.21 42.20 19.64
CA VAL A 127 -9.94 41.91 18.95
C VAL A 127 -9.08 43.17 18.91
N ALA A 128 -7.81 43.06 19.26
CA ALA A 128 -6.93 44.22 19.37
C ALA A 128 -6.72 44.93 18.01
N PRO A 129 -6.82 46.28 17.93
CA PRO A 129 -6.66 47.02 16.68
C PRO A 129 -5.32 46.77 15.97
N SER A 130 -4.25 46.54 16.72
CA SER A 130 -2.91 46.26 16.20
C SER A 130 -2.80 44.93 15.45
N ARG A 131 -3.77 44.01 15.66
CA ARG A 131 -3.82 42.69 15.02
C ARG A 131 -4.69 42.68 13.76
N LEU A 132 -5.31 43.80 13.40
CA LEU A 132 -6.26 43.90 12.30
C LEU A 132 -5.74 44.81 11.19
N THR A 133 -5.92 44.41 9.94
CA THR A 133 -5.74 45.29 8.78
C THR A 133 -6.91 45.08 7.83
N VAL A 134 -7.47 46.19 7.33
CA VAL A 134 -8.47 46.11 6.28
C VAL A 134 -7.77 45.95 4.94
N VAL A 135 -8.05 44.86 4.25
CA VAL A 135 -7.68 44.68 2.85
C VAL A 135 -8.96 44.36 2.11
N ARG A 136 -9.44 45.32 1.32
CA ARG A 136 -10.69 45.15 0.59
C ARG A 136 -10.48 44.06 -0.48
N ASN A 137 -11.42 43.12 -0.57
CA ASN A 137 -11.47 42.16 -1.67
C ASN A 137 -11.33 42.88 -3.02
N GLY A 138 -10.60 42.25 -3.93
CA GLY A 138 -10.42 42.70 -5.30
C GLY A 138 -10.62 41.56 -6.27
N ILE A 139 -11.16 41.88 -7.45
CA ILE A 139 -11.41 40.91 -8.53
C ILE A 139 -10.74 41.39 -9.82
N PHE A 140 -10.56 40.47 -10.76
CA PHE A 140 -10.36 40.85 -12.16
C PHE A 140 -11.72 41.34 -12.71
N PRO A 141 -11.75 42.36 -13.57
CA PRO A 141 -12.99 42.78 -14.22
C PRO A 141 -13.59 41.59 -14.99
N LEU A 142 -14.91 41.41 -14.91
CA LEU A 142 -15.58 40.40 -15.72
C LEU A 142 -15.56 40.82 -17.19
N LEU A 143 -15.29 39.84 -18.07
CA LEU A 143 -15.22 40.05 -19.51
C LEU A 143 -16.12 39.00 -20.19
N PRO A 144 -17.35 39.36 -20.62
CA PRO A 144 -18.22 38.43 -21.35
C PRO A 144 -17.61 38.12 -22.71
N VAL A 145 -17.58 36.84 -23.10
CA VAL A 145 -16.97 36.39 -24.36
C VAL A 145 -18.00 36.38 -25.50
N ARG A 146 -19.27 36.13 -25.18
CA ARG A 146 -20.37 36.06 -26.14
C ARG A 146 -21.09 37.40 -26.30
N SER A 147 -21.70 37.60 -27.46
CA SER A 147 -22.62 38.72 -27.69
C SER A 147 -23.79 38.64 -26.70
N ALA A 148 -24.11 39.75 -26.04
CA ALA A 148 -25.25 39.86 -25.13
C ALA A 148 -26.58 39.51 -25.83
N ILE A 149 -26.71 39.84 -27.13
CA ILE A 149 -27.90 39.57 -27.93
C ILE A 149 -28.11 38.06 -28.07
N ASP A 150 -27.12 37.36 -28.61
CA ASP A 150 -27.20 35.91 -28.84
C ASP A 150 -27.42 35.14 -27.53
N PHE A 151 -26.79 35.61 -26.44
CA PHE A 151 -26.95 34.99 -25.12
C PHE A 151 -28.35 35.22 -24.53
N SER A 152 -28.92 36.42 -24.71
CA SER A 152 -30.29 36.73 -24.29
C SER A 152 -31.35 35.94 -25.08
N GLU A 153 -31.12 35.70 -26.37
CA GLU A 153 -31.97 34.85 -27.21
C GLU A 153 -32.01 33.40 -26.70
N GLY A 154 -30.84 32.84 -26.36
CA GLY A 154 -30.74 31.47 -25.85
C GLY A 154 -31.47 31.21 -24.53
N LEU A 155 -31.75 32.26 -23.75
CA LEU A 155 -32.51 32.20 -22.49
C LEU A 155 -33.97 32.69 -22.63
N GLY A 156 -34.39 33.08 -23.85
CA GLY A 156 -35.74 33.60 -24.09
C GLY A 156 -36.00 34.98 -23.46
N LEU A 157 -34.97 35.79 -23.28
CA LEU A 157 -35.02 37.08 -22.56
C LEU A 157 -35.12 38.29 -23.49
N VAL A 158 -35.28 38.09 -24.79
CA VAL A 158 -35.42 39.20 -25.76
C VAL A 158 -36.64 40.06 -25.41
N GLY A 159 -36.40 41.36 -25.23
CA GLY A 159 -37.44 42.34 -24.88
C GLY A 159 -37.95 42.24 -23.43
N LYS A 160 -37.29 41.45 -22.58
CA LYS A 160 -37.56 41.38 -21.14
C LYS A 160 -36.64 42.33 -20.37
N THR A 161 -37.05 42.70 -19.16
CA THR A 161 -36.22 43.42 -18.20
C THR A 161 -35.64 42.41 -17.20
N VAL A 162 -34.33 42.26 -17.16
CA VAL A 162 -33.66 41.17 -16.45
C VAL A 162 -33.18 41.63 -15.07
N LEU A 163 -33.79 41.10 -14.01
CA LEU A 163 -33.26 41.17 -12.65
C LEU A 163 -32.39 39.95 -12.39
N LEU A 164 -31.23 40.14 -11.76
CA LEU A 164 -30.29 39.06 -11.49
C LEU A 164 -29.89 39.01 -10.02
N THR A 165 -29.85 37.80 -9.46
CA THR A 165 -29.15 37.50 -8.21
C THR A 165 -28.20 36.33 -8.42
N VAL A 166 -26.93 36.54 -8.11
CA VAL A 166 -25.88 35.51 -8.10
C VAL A 166 -25.44 35.31 -6.66
N ALA A 167 -25.92 34.25 -6.01
CA ALA A 167 -25.64 33.95 -4.61
C ALA A 167 -26.00 32.51 -4.25
N ARG A 168 -25.34 31.96 -3.23
CA ARG A 168 -25.76 30.69 -2.60
C ARG A 168 -27.16 30.85 -2.00
N PHE A 169 -28.01 29.84 -2.11
CA PHE A 169 -29.32 29.84 -1.46
C PHE A 169 -29.18 29.54 0.04
N THR A 170 -29.01 30.58 0.85
CA THR A 170 -28.90 30.50 2.32
C THR A 170 -29.74 31.59 2.96
N GLU A 171 -30.11 31.41 4.23
CA GLU A 171 -30.86 32.43 4.98
C GLU A 171 -30.17 33.80 4.91
N GLN A 172 -28.84 33.84 5.01
CA GLN A 172 -28.04 35.07 4.86
C GLN A 172 -28.38 35.85 3.58
N LYS A 173 -28.58 35.17 2.44
CA LYS A 173 -28.69 35.81 1.12
C LYS A 173 -30.13 36.23 0.78
N ASP A 174 -31.11 35.76 1.55
CA ASP A 174 -32.52 36.18 1.54
C ASP A 174 -33.17 36.37 0.15
N GLN A 175 -32.93 35.44 -0.77
CA GLN A 175 -33.63 35.41 -2.07
C GLN A 175 -35.15 35.33 -1.88
N ALA A 176 -35.61 34.79 -0.75
CA ALA A 176 -37.02 34.71 -0.39
C ALA A 176 -37.69 36.10 -0.31
N SER A 177 -37.03 37.11 0.26
CA SER A 177 -37.58 38.48 0.28
C SER A 177 -37.66 39.10 -1.11
N LEU A 178 -36.72 38.79 -2.01
CA LEU A 178 -36.80 39.25 -3.39
C LEU A 178 -37.96 38.59 -4.15
N VAL A 179 -38.18 37.28 -3.97
CA VAL A 179 -39.35 36.60 -4.58
C VAL A 179 -40.67 37.18 -4.04
N ARG A 180 -40.77 37.47 -2.74
CA ARG A 180 -41.95 38.13 -2.15
C ARG A 180 -42.18 39.55 -2.65
N ALA A 181 -41.14 40.24 -3.10
CA ALA A 181 -41.23 41.57 -3.68
C ALA A 181 -41.74 41.55 -5.13
N LEU A 182 -41.54 40.45 -5.84
CA LEU A 182 -41.75 40.36 -7.29
C LEU A 182 -43.20 40.65 -7.75
N PRO A 183 -44.28 40.22 -7.05
CA PRO A 183 -45.64 40.56 -7.46
C PRO A 183 -45.88 42.07 -7.60
N ALA A 184 -45.40 42.87 -6.63
CA ALA A 184 -45.53 44.33 -6.67
C ALA A 184 -44.63 45.01 -7.72
N VAL A 185 -43.56 44.34 -8.16
CA VAL A 185 -42.73 44.80 -9.28
C VAL A 185 -43.44 44.57 -10.62
N LEU A 186 -44.09 43.41 -10.77
CA LEU A 186 -44.80 43.01 -12.00
C LEU A 186 -46.04 43.87 -12.28
N GLU A 187 -46.71 44.41 -11.24
CA GLU A 187 -47.82 45.36 -11.40
C GLU A 187 -47.44 46.59 -12.24
N GLY A 188 -46.20 47.08 -12.08
CA GLY A 188 -45.67 48.23 -12.83
C GLY A 188 -44.82 47.86 -14.05
N ASN A 189 -44.27 46.64 -14.08
CA ASN A 189 -43.28 46.22 -15.06
C ASN A 189 -43.52 44.75 -15.50
N PRO A 190 -44.52 44.47 -16.34
CA PRO A 190 -44.92 43.10 -16.69
C PRO A 190 -43.91 42.35 -17.57
N SER A 191 -42.87 43.03 -18.09
CA SER A 191 -41.78 42.44 -18.86
C SER A 191 -40.62 41.93 -18.00
N VAL A 192 -40.68 42.09 -16.67
CA VAL A 192 -39.60 41.69 -15.77
C VAL A 192 -39.45 40.17 -15.68
N VAL A 193 -38.21 39.69 -15.70
CA VAL A 193 -37.83 38.31 -15.40
C VAL A 193 -36.70 38.32 -14.37
N LEU A 194 -36.82 37.51 -13.32
CA LEU A 194 -35.81 37.32 -12.29
C LEU A 194 -35.01 36.05 -12.58
N LEU A 195 -33.70 36.21 -12.72
CA LEU A 195 -32.74 35.11 -12.82
C LEU A 195 -32.08 34.87 -11.45
N LEU A 196 -32.17 33.63 -10.98
CA LEU A 196 -31.52 33.17 -9.76
C LEU A 196 -30.41 32.18 -10.11
N VAL A 197 -29.16 32.57 -9.83
CA VAL A 197 -27.96 31.79 -10.11
C VAL A 197 -27.29 31.37 -8.81
N GLY A 198 -27.06 30.07 -8.66
CA GLY A 198 -26.52 29.42 -7.47
C GLY A 198 -27.35 28.21 -7.04
N THR A 199 -26.90 27.52 -6.00
CA THR A 199 -27.61 26.42 -5.34
C THR A 199 -27.47 26.57 -3.82
N GLY A 200 -28.26 25.86 -3.03
CA GLY A 200 -28.10 25.83 -1.57
C GLY A 200 -29.34 25.37 -0.80
N PRO A 201 -29.22 25.26 0.54
CA PRO A 201 -30.29 24.72 1.39
C PRO A 201 -31.65 25.42 1.27
N GLU A 202 -31.67 26.74 1.01
CA GLU A 202 -32.93 27.49 0.89
C GLU A 202 -33.59 27.38 -0.50
N GLU A 203 -33.01 26.67 -1.47
CA GLU A 203 -33.51 26.65 -2.85
C GLU A 203 -34.94 26.11 -2.93
N GLU A 204 -35.25 25.00 -2.27
CA GLU A 204 -36.60 24.41 -2.26
C GLU A 204 -37.64 25.37 -1.67
N ARG A 205 -37.27 26.06 -0.59
CA ARG A 205 -38.14 27.06 0.04
C ARG A 205 -38.42 28.23 -0.91
N VAL A 206 -37.42 28.69 -1.64
CA VAL A 206 -37.58 29.78 -2.61
C VAL A 206 -38.44 29.31 -3.80
N ARG A 207 -38.29 28.07 -4.27
CA ARG A 207 -39.17 27.47 -5.30
C ARG A 207 -40.62 27.34 -4.85
N ALA A 208 -40.85 26.98 -3.58
CA ALA A 208 -42.18 26.93 -3.00
C ALA A 208 -42.84 28.31 -3.01
N LEU A 209 -42.11 29.38 -2.64
CA LEU A 209 -42.60 30.75 -2.72
C LEU A 209 -42.95 31.17 -4.16
N VAL A 210 -42.13 30.80 -5.14
CA VAL A 210 -42.43 31.07 -6.57
C VAL A 210 -43.74 30.41 -6.99
N THR A 211 -44.01 29.19 -6.52
CA THR A 211 -45.28 28.49 -6.75
C THR A 211 -46.44 29.18 -6.03
N ASP A 212 -46.27 29.50 -4.74
CA ASP A 212 -47.32 30.10 -3.91
C ASP A 212 -47.79 31.47 -4.42
N PHE A 213 -46.90 32.23 -5.06
CA PHE A 213 -47.19 33.53 -5.66
C PHE A 213 -47.53 33.47 -7.17
N ASP A 214 -47.60 32.29 -7.77
CA ASP A 214 -47.87 32.09 -9.21
C ASP A 214 -46.87 32.82 -10.13
N LEU A 215 -45.57 32.71 -9.82
CA LEU A 215 -44.47 33.45 -10.47
C LEU A 215 -43.63 32.60 -11.44
N ALA A 216 -44.09 31.41 -11.81
CA ALA A 216 -43.30 30.44 -12.58
C ALA A 216 -42.79 30.99 -13.94
N ASP A 217 -43.59 31.83 -14.61
CA ASP A 217 -43.22 32.45 -15.90
C ASP A 217 -42.24 33.64 -15.77
N TYR A 218 -42.01 34.10 -14.53
CA TYR A 218 -41.23 35.30 -14.23
C TYR A 218 -39.93 35.01 -13.47
N VAL A 219 -39.70 33.78 -13.03
CA VAL A 219 -38.50 33.39 -12.27
C VAL A 219 -37.82 32.20 -12.93
N GLN A 220 -36.55 32.38 -13.33
CA GLN A 220 -35.73 31.29 -13.85
C GLN A 220 -34.64 30.92 -12.84
N PHE A 221 -34.65 29.66 -12.41
CA PHE A 221 -33.58 29.08 -11.61
C PHE A 221 -32.55 28.46 -12.54
N LEU A 222 -31.36 29.04 -12.61
CA LEU A 222 -30.30 28.61 -13.53
C LEU A 222 -29.31 27.62 -12.89
N GLY A 223 -29.44 27.36 -11.59
CA GLY A 223 -28.52 26.52 -10.83
C GLY A 223 -27.12 27.14 -10.76
N GLN A 224 -26.11 26.30 -10.53
CA GLN A 224 -24.70 26.72 -10.58
C GLN A 224 -24.26 26.90 -12.05
N ARG A 225 -23.59 28.02 -12.34
CA ARG A 225 -23.19 28.44 -13.69
C ARG A 225 -21.72 28.87 -13.72
N ASP A 226 -21.02 28.55 -14.81
CA ASP A 226 -19.65 29.01 -15.07
C ASP A 226 -19.60 30.25 -15.98
N ASP A 227 -20.71 30.59 -16.64
CA ASP A 227 -20.87 31.74 -17.54
C ASP A 227 -21.57 32.94 -16.86
N VAL A 228 -21.21 33.19 -15.60
CA VAL A 228 -21.77 34.29 -14.80
C VAL A 228 -21.48 35.66 -15.43
N ALA A 229 -20.33 35.83 -16.10
CA ALA A 229 -20.01 37.08 -16.79
C ALA A 229 -21.02 37.38 -17.91
N GLU A 230 -21.43 36.39 -18.69
CA GLU A 230 -22.43 36.52 -19.74
C GLU A 230 -23.83 36.78 -19.15
N ILE A 231 -24.22 36.04 -18.11
CA ILE A 231 -25.52 36.23 -17.44
C ILE A 231 -25.62 37.63 -16.82
N MET A 232 -24.54 38.11 -16.21
CA MET A 232 -24.50 39.42 -15.58
C MET A 232 -24.47 40.55 -16.61
N ALA A 233 -23.82 40.36 -17.76
CA ALA A 233 -23.76 41.34 -18.83
C ALA A 233 -25.12 41.63 -19.49
N ILE A 234 -26.08 40.70 -19.42
CA ILE A 234 -27.45 40.90 -19.93
C ILE A 234 -28.43 41.41 -18.86
N ALA A 235 -27.99 41.55 -17.61
CA ALA A 235 -28.86 42.01 -16.53
C ALA A 235 -29.05 43.53 -16.56
N ASP A 236 -30.30 43.98 -16.44
CA ASP A 236 -30.62 45.41 -16.28
C ASP A 236 -30.39 45.88 -14.83
N LEU A 237 -30.55 44.96 -13.88
CA LEU A 237 -30.44 45.20 -12.45
C LEU A 237 -29.88 43.98 -11.73
N PHE A 238 -28.83 44.16 -10.94
CA PHE A 238 -28.36 43.17 -9.98
C PHE A 238 -28.97 43.45 -8.60
N VAL A 239 -29.60 42.45 -7.98
CA VAL A 239 -30.25 42.60 -6.67
C VAL A 239 -29.61 41.65 -5.64
N LEU A 240 -29.11 42.21 -4.53
CA LEU A 240 -28.54 41.45 -3.41
C LEU A 240 -29.26 41.78 -2.09
N PRO A 241 -30.26 40.99 -1.68
CA PRO A 241 -31.10 41.27 -0.51
C PRO A 241 -30.52 40.77 0.83
N SER A 242 -29.21 40.51 0.91
CA SER A 242 -28.57 39.84 2.04
C SER A 242 -28.81 40.50 3.41
N HIS A 243 -28.82 39.70 4.48
CA HIS A 243 -28.85 40.20 5.86
C HIS A 243 -27.51 40.74 6.36
N PHE A 244 -26.39 40.14 5.92
CA PHE A 244 -25.04 40.59 6.26
C PHE A 244 -24.05 40.17 5.19
N GLU A 245 -22.98 40.94 5.04
CA GLU A 245 -21.88 40.73 4.08
C GLU A 245 -20.59 41.34 4.66
N GLY A 246 -19.44 40.72 4.40
CA GLY A 246 -18.14 41.35 4.68
C GLY A 246 -17.79 42.38 3.61
N LEU A 247 -17.50 41.91 2.40
CA LEU A 247 -17.45 42.72 1.17
C LEU A 247 -17.91 41.82 0.00
N PRO A 248 -19.13 42.03 -0.53
CA PRO A 248 -19.77 41.07 -1.42
C PRO A 248 -19.14 41.04 -2.82
N LEU A 249 -18.48 39.92 -3.16
CA LEU A 249 -17.83 39.74 -4.47
C LEU A 249 -18.81 39.90 -5.65
N ALA A 250 -20.03 39.38 -5.55
CA ALA A 250 -21.03 39.50 -6.61
C ALA A 250 -21.46 40.95 -6.91
N VAL A 251 -21.40 41.84 -5.92
CA VAL A 251 -21.61 43.28 -6.14
C VAL A 251 -20.42 43.88 -6.90
N LEU A 252 -19.20 43.51 -6.54
CA LEU A 252 -17.99 43.97 -7.25
C LEU A 252 -17.99 43.49 -8.70
N GLU A 253 -18.43 42.25 -8.94
CA GLU A 253 -18.64 41.67 -10.27
C GLU A 253 -19.63 42.50 -11.09
N ALA A 254 -20.80 42.83 -10.53
CA ALA A 254 -21.81 43.66 -11.19
C ALA A 254 -21.27 45.07 -11.49
N MET A 255 -20.58 45.68 -10.53
CA MET A 255 -19.92 46.99 -10.71
C MET A 255 -18.89 46.95 -11.85
N SER A 256 -18.14 45.85 -12.00
CA SER A 256 -17.12 45.72 -13.05
C SER A 256 -17.70 45.72 -14.48
N LEU A 257 -18.98 45.41 -14.62
CA LEU A 257 -19.74 45.44 -15.88
C LEU A 257 -20.62 46.69 -16.01
N ALA A 258 -20.52 47.65 -15.08
CA ALA A 258 -21.42 48.79 -14.95
C ALA A 258 -22.91 48.42 -14.79
N VAL A 259 -23.20 47.22 -14.29
CA VAL A 259 -24.57 46.78 -13.98
C VAL A 259 -25.04 47.53 -12.72
N PRO A 260 -26.18 48.24 -12.77
CA PRO A 260 -26.71 48.93 -11.61
C PRO A 260 -27.12 47.95 -10.51
N VAL A 261 -26.76 48.27 -9.27
CA VAL A 261 -26.94 47.37 -8.12
C VAL A 261 -28.02 47.91 -7.17
N ILE A 262 -28.95 47.05 -6.78
CA ILE A 262 -29.85 47.22 -5.64
C ILE A 262 -29.36 46.28 -4.54
N ALA A 263 -29.09 46.81 -3.36
CA ALA A 263 -28.61 45.99 -2.25
C ALA A 263 -29.22 46.45 -0.94
N THR A 264 -29.23 45.58 0.06
CA THR A 264 -29.55 46.01 1.43
C THR A 264 -28.47 46.95 1.97
N ARG A 265 -28.84 47.89 2.85
CA ARG A 265 -27.91 48.84 3.47
C ARG A 265 -27.18 48.22 4.65
N ILE A 266 -26.19 47.39 4.33
CA ILE A 266 -25.39 46.63 5.30
C ILE A 266 -23.91 46.93 5.09
N GLY A 267 -23.08 46.69 6.11
CA GLY A 267 -21.69 47.12 6.14
C GLY A 267 -20.93 46.93 4.81
N GLY A 268 -20.81 45.69 4.33
CA GLY A 268 -20.08 45.38 3.10
C GLY A 268 -20.65 45.98 1.81
N THR A 269 -21.97 46.13 1.68
CA THR A 269 -22.58 46.72 0.49
C THR A 269 -22.44 48.25 0.48
N VAL A 270 -22.48 48.88 1.65
CA VAL A 270 -22.18 50.32 1.82
C VAL A 270 -20.72 50.60 1.49
N GLU A 271 -19.80 49.75 1.95
CA GLU A 271 -18.37 49.84 1.59
C GLU A 271 -18.16 49.74 0.08
N ALA A 272 -18.84 48.79 -0.59
CA ALA A 272 -18.75 48.56 -2.02
C ALA A 272 -19.33 49.73 -2.86
N LEU A 273 -20.56 50.16 -2.56
CA LEU A 273 -21.33 51.09 -3.40
C LEU A 273 -21.14 52.56 -3.00
N GLY A 274 -20.79 52.83 -1.74
CA GLY A 274 -20.73 54.17 -1.16
C GLY A 274 -21.98 54.55 -0.39
N ASP A 275 -21.83 55.44 0.59
CA ASP A 275 -22.91 55.87 1.48
C ASP A 275 -24.08 56.57 0.77
N ASP A 276 -23.77 57.26 -0.32
CA ASP A 276 -24.66 58.06 -1.16
C ASP A 276 -25.36 57.25 -2.26
N HIS A 277 -25.13 55.94 -2.35
CA HIS A 277 -25.78 55.08 -3.35
C HIS A 277 -27.31 55.12 -3.22
N PRO A 278 -28.05 55.40 -4.32
CA PRO A 278 -29.48 55.74 -4.24
C PRO A 278 -30.43 54.52 -4.16
N TYR A 279 -29.92 53.31 -4.29
CA TYR A 279 -30.75 52.08 -4.38
C TYR A 279 -30.46 51.09 -3.25
N PHE A 280 -30.45 51.60 -2.02
CA PHE A 280 -30.42 50.77 -0.82
C PHE A 280 -31.83 50.41 -0.31
N THR A 281 -31.94 49.24 0.32
CA THR A 281 -33.14 48.75 1.04
C THR A 281 -32.77 48.31 2.45
N GLN A 282 -33.75 48.08 3.34
CA GLN A 282 -33.51 47.37 4.60
C GLN A 282 -33.51 45.84 4.40
N PRO A 283 -32.67 45.09 5.13
CA PRO A 283 -32.74 43.62 5.17
C PRO A 283 -34.11 43.09 5.58
N GLY A 284 -34.57 42.01 4.93
CA GLY A 284 -35.83 41.36 5.26
C GLY A 284 -37.10 42.16 4.97
N ASN A 285 -37.03 43.18 4.09
CA ASN A 285 -38.16 44.05 3.76
C ASN A 285 -38.56 43.96 2.27
N PRO A 286 -39.42 42.98 1.87
CA PRO A 286 -39.87 42.81 0.49
C PRO A 286 -40.56 44.04 -0.11
N ALA A 287 -41.34 44.77 0.69
CA ALA A 287 -42.08 45.94 0.22
C ALA A 287 -41.14 47.08 -0.21
N GLU A 288 -40.06 47.29 0.56
CA GLU A 288 -39.05 48.29 0.21
C GLU A 288 -38.20 47.85 -0.99
N ILE A 289 -37.87 46.55 -1.10
CA ILE A 289 -37.22 45.98 -2.29
C ILE A 289 -38.03 46.28 -3.55
N ALA A 290 -39.34 45.99 -3.54
CA ALA A 290 -40.22 46.29 -4.67
C ALA A 290 -40.27 47.79 -5.00
N ALA A 291 -40.41 48.65 -3.99
CA ALA A 291 -40.45 50.10 -4.18
C ALA A 291 -39.16 50.66 -4.79
N VAL A 292 -38.00 50.15 -4.36
CA VAL A 292 -36.70 50.57 -4.89
C VAL A 292 -36.47 50.06 -6.31
N ILE A 293 -36.86 48.82 -6.63
CA ILE A 293 -36.83 48.27 -8.00
C ILE A 293 -37.71 49.12 -8.92
N ASN A 294 -38.96 49.38 -8.54
CA ASN A 294 -39.88 50.19 -9.35
C ASN A 294 -39.36 51.62 -9.55
N ARG A 295 -38.76 52.24 -8.52
CA ARG A 295 -38.10 53.56 -8.63
C ARG A 295 -36.88 53.53 -9.55
N ALA A 296 -36.10 52.45 -9.52
CA ALA A 296 -34.94 52.28 -10.38
C ALA A 296 -35.36 52.15 -11.86
N LEU A 297 -36.35 51.32 -12.14
CA LEU A 297 -36.86 51.09 -13.51
C LEU A 297 -37.59 52.30 -14.10
N ALA A 298 -38.20 53.16 -13.25
CA ALA A 298 -38.89 54.37 -13.70
C ALA A 298 -37.95 55.48 -14.23
N ASP A 299 -36.65 55.43 -13.94
CA ASP A 299 -35.65 56.40 -14.42
C ASP A 299 -34.39 55.68 -14.96
N PRO A 300 -34.44 55.19 -16.21
CA PRO A 300 -33.31 54.47 -16.84
C PRO A 300 -32.03 55.31 -16.93
N GLY A 301 -32.16 56.64 -17.05
CA GLY A 301 -31.02 57.55 -17.14
C GLY A 301 -30.22 57.61 -15.83
N ARG A 302 -30.92 57.76 -14.70
CA ARG A 302 -30.33 57.70 -13.36
C ARG A 302 -29.82 56.31 -13.03
N LEU A 303 -30.51 55.28 -13.49
CA LEU A 303 -30.11 53.90 -13.28
C LEU A 303 -28.77 53.59 -13.96
N ALA A 304 -28.63 53.94 -15.24
CA ALA A 304 -27.37 53.81 -15.96
C ALA A 304 -26.24 54.68 -15.38
N ALA A 305 -26.57 55.87 -14.85
CA ALA A 305 -25.59 56.71 -14.15
C ALA A 305 -25.06 56.04 -12.87
N SER A 306 -25.93 55.35 -12.13
CA SER A 306 -25.54 54.55 -10.96
C SER A 306 -24.60 53.41 -11.34
N GLY A 307 -24.89 52.68 -12.44
CA GLY A 307 -24.02 51.64 -12.96
C GLY A 307 -22.62 52.15 -13.34
N ARG A 308 -22.56 53.29 -14.06
CA ARG A 308 -21.27 53.96 -14.38
C ARG A 308 -20.50 54.40 -13.13
N SER A 309 -21.19 54.97 -12.14
CA SER A 309 -20.57 55.33 -10.86
C SER A 309 -19.98 54.12 -10.15
N GLY A 310 -20.71 52.99 -10.15
CA GLY A 310 -20.23 51.70 -9.64
C GLY A 310 -18.96 51.23 -10.35
N LEU A 311 -18.91 51.31 -11.68
CA LEU A 311 -17.73 50.93 -12.46
C LEU A 311 -16.50 51.80 -12.14
N GLU A 312 -16.66 53.12 -12.04
CA GLU A 312 -15.56 54.02 -11.70
C GLU A 312 -15.04 53.77 -10.27
N ARG A 313 -15.93 53.47 -9.34
CA ARG A 313 -15.55 53.05 -7.98
C ARG A 313 -14.79 51.72 -8.00
N PHE A 314 -15.27 50.72 -8.73
CA PHE A 314 -14.61 49.42 -8.93
C PHE A 314 -13.18 49.53 -9.49
N LYS A 315 -12.97 50.41 -10.47
CA LYS A 315 -11.63 50.62 -11.06
C LYS A 315 -10.65 51.23 -10.05
N ARG A 316 -11.14 52.13 -9.19
CA ARG A 316 -10.33 52.89 -8.23
C ARG A 316 -9.95 52.06 -7.00
N ASP A 317 -10.96 51.42 -6.43
CA ASP A 317 -10.89 50.59 -5.24
C ASP A 317 -11.49 49.25 -5.68
N PHE A 318 -10.97 48.05 -5.45
CA PHE A 318 -11.57 46.73 -5.83
C PHE A 318 -10.93 46.02 -7.02
N SER A 319 -9.81 46.55 -7.54
CA SER A 319 -8.92 45.77 -8.41
C SER A 319 -8.16 44.70 -7.62
N VAL A 320 -7.92 43.56 -8.28
CA VAL A 320 -7.10 42.46 -7.74
C VAL A 320 -5.66 42.88 -7.43
N PHE A 321 -5.04 43.71 -8.27
CA PHE A 321 -3.65 44.15 -8.09
C PHE A 321 -3.48 45.00 -6.83
N ARG A 322 -4.46 45.88 -6.53
CA ARG A 322 -4.46 46.63 -5.27
C ARG A 322 -4.58 45.68 -4.07
N MET A 323 -5.53 44.74 -4.10
CA MET A 323 -5.70 43.75 -3.03
C MET A 323 -4.41 42.95 -2.80
N ALA A 324 -3.74 42.52 -3.87
CA ALA A 324 -2.48 41.79 -3.78
C ALA A 324 -1.36 42.66 -3.20
N ALA A 325 -1.21 43.91 -3.64
CA ALA A 325 -0.21 44.84 -3.10
C ALA A 325 -0.43 45.16 -1.61
N GLU A 326 -1.67 45.42 -1.20
CA GLU A 326 -2.03 45.63 0.21
C GLU A 326 -1.77 44.38 1.06
N THR A 327 -2.06 43.20 0.52
CA THR A 327 -1.76 41.92 1.18
C THR A 327 -0.25 41.68 1.28
N SER A 328 0.51 41.96 0.22
CA SER A 328 1.98 41.87 0.19
C SER A 328 2.61 42.75 1.26
N ALA A 329 2.10 43.96 1.45
CA ALA A 329 2.58 44.86 2.50
C ALA A 329 2.37 44.27 3.92
N VAL A 330 1.30 43.48 4.13
CA VAL A 330 1.12 42.74 5.38
C VAL A 330 2.15 41.62 5.51
N TYR A 331 2.42 40.87 4.43
CA TYR A 331 3.41 39.79 4.42
C TYR A 331 4.81 40.32 4.75
N GLU A 332 5.25 41.37 4.05
CA GLU A 332 6.54 42.03 4.25
C GLU A 332 6.71 42.54 5.68
N ARG A 333 5.67 43.16 6.26
CA ARG A 333 5.69 43.63 7.64
C ARG A 333 5.90 42.51 8.66
N LEU A 334 5.42 41.29 8.37
CA LEU A 334 5.60 40.14 9.26
C LEU A 334 6.97 39.48 9.08
N LEU A 335 7.47 39.40 7.84
CA LEU A 335 8.79 38.82 7.55
C LEU A 335 9.97 39.72 7.95
N ASN A 336 9.78 41.05 7.96
CA ASN A 336 10.81 42.02 8.34
C ASN A 336 10.94 42.26 9.86
N GLN A 337 10.14 41.60 10.70
CA GLN A 337 10.29 41.71 12.15
C GLN A 337 11.45 40.84 12.66
N PRO A 338 12.34 41.35 13.52
CA PRO A 338 13.44 40.57 14.08
C PRO A 338 12.89 39.53 15.06
N ARG A 339 12.50 38.37 14.55
CA ARG A 339 12.32 37.16 15.35
C ARG A 339 13.61 36.39 15.36
N ASN A 340 13.91 35.75 16.49
CA ASN A 340 14.93 34.72 16.63
C ASN A 340 14.61 33.58 15.65
N ARG A 341 14.96 33.75 14.37
CA ARG A 341 15.19 32.63 13.45
C ARG A 341 16.34 31.87 14.09
N THR A 342 16.02 30.77 14.76
CA THR A 342 17.01 29.78 15.14
C THR A 342 17.86 29.52 13.90
N GLN A 343 19.16 29.69 14.07
CA GLN A 343 20.22 29.71 13.05
C GLN A 343 20.37 28.39 12.27
N LYS A 344 19.37 27.49 12.32
CA LYS A 344 19.40 26.13 11.79
C LYS A 344 18.94 26.01 10.32
N ASP A 345 18.23 27.01 9.79
CA ASP A 345 17.58 26.90 8.47
C ASP A 345 18.30 27.58 7.30
N ARG A 346 19.44 28.22 7.56
CA ARG A 346 20.24 28.87 6.50
C ARG A 346 21.28 27.95 5.85
N SER A 347 21.40 26.69 6.27
CA SER A 347 22.59 25.87 5.93
C SER A 347 22.37 24.65 5.04
N MET A 348 21.19 24.38 4.46
CA MET A 348 21.10 23.45 3.33
C MET A 348 20.03 23.88 2.34
N GLU A 349 20.43 24.49 1.23
CA GLU A 349 19.56 24.58 0.05
C GLU A 349 19.24 23.14 -0.39
N LYS A 350 17.94 22.81 -0.39
CA LYS A 350 17.39 21.60 -1.01
C LYS A 350 17.57 21.63 -2.52
N THR A 351 17.86 20.48 -3.12
CA THR A 351 17.95 20.29 -4.57
C THR A 351 16.56 20.33 -5.18
N ARG A 352 16.32 21.25 -6.09
CA ARG A 352 15.03 21.50 -6.77
C ARG A 352 14.92 20.63 -8.02
N LEU A 353 13.95 19.73 -8.03
CA LEU A 353 13.78 18.74 -9.10
C LEU A 353 12.53 19.03 -9.94
N GLY A 354 12.68 18.84 -11.25
CA GLY A 354 11.56 18.77 -12.19
C GLY A 354 11.46 17.40 -12.85
N PHE A 355 10.28 17.08 -13.36
CA PHE A 355 10.01 15.81 -14.04
C PHE A 355 9.39 16.07 -15.42
N ILE A 356 9.89 15.35 -16.41
CA ILE A 356 9.33 15.30 -17.77
C ILE A 356 8.80 13.88 -17.97
N GLY A 357 7.47 13.75 -18.05
CA GLY A 357 6.75 12.49 -17.99
C GLY A 357 6.52 12.05 -16.53
N VAL A 358 5.26 11.94 -16.11
CA VAL A 358 4.88 11.48 -14.76
C VAL A 358 4.07 10.18 -14.79
N GLY A 359 4.48 9.27 -15.68
CA GLY A 359 3.90 7.94 -15.83
C GLY A 359 4.27 6.95 -14.72
N GLY A 360 4.08 5.65 -14.98
CA GLY A 360 4.24 4.59 -13.99
C GLY A 360 5.62 4.55 -13.33
N ILE A 361 6.71 4.66 -14.12
CA ILE A 361 8.08 4.64 -13.58
C ILE A 361 8.42 5.90 -12.79
N ALA A 362 7.94 7.07 -13.23
CA ALA A 362 8.14 8.32 -12.52
C ALA A 362 7.59 8.25 -11.09
N ARG A 363 6.42 7.61 -10.89
CA ARG A 363 5.84 7.42 -9.55
C ARG A 363 6.81 6.73 -8.58
N ARG A 364 7.59 5.75 -9.07
CA ARG A 364 8.57 5.03 -8.25
C ARG A 364 9.69 5.94 -7.77
N HIS A 365 10.25 6.78 -8.65
CA HIS A 365 11.26 7.77 -8.27
C HIS A 365 10.67 8.86 -7.36
N LEU A 366 9.47 9.33 -7.64
CA LEU A 366 8.80 10.34 -6.81
C LEU A 366 8.62 9.88 -5.37
N ASP A 367 8.25 8.61 -5.16
CA ASP A 367 8.12 8.02 -3.82
C ASP A 367 9.46 7.97 -3.07
N VAL A 368 10.55 7.65 -3.77
CA VAL A 368 11.92 7.64 -3.23
C VAL A 368 12.38 9.06 -2.89
N LEU A 369 12.32 9.95 -3.86
CA LEU A 369 12.83 11.32 -3.76
C LEU A 369 12.06 12.14 -2.72
N ALA A 370 10.77 11.87 -2.52
CA ALA A 370 9.98 12.49 -1.45
C ALA A 370 10.45 12.11 -0.04
N SER A 371 11.24 11.04 0.11
CA SER A 371 11.88 10.65 1.37
C SER A 371 13.19 11.38 1.64
N PHE A 372 13.74 12.12 0.68
CA PHE A 372 15.00 12.83 0.83
C PHE A 372 14.74 14.23 1.41
N ASP A 373 15.23 14.48 2.62
CA ASP A 373 15.04 15.77 3.30
C ASP A 373 15.75 16.93 2.58
N ASP A 374 16.77 16.63 1.76
CA ASP A 374 17.55 17.56 0.97
C ASP A 374 17.04 17.74 -0.48
N VAL A 375 15.84 17.22 -0.80
CA VAL A 375 15.19 17.37 -2.12
C VAL A 375 13.87 18.13 -2.00
N GLU A 376 13.55 18.88 -3.05
CA GLU A 376 12.25 19.56 -3.26
C GLU A 376 11.73 19.23 -4.66
N LEU A 377 10.52 18.69 -4.76
CA LEU A 377 9.84 18.41 -6.03
C LEU A 377 9.05 19.65 -6.46
N VAL A 378 9.48 20.32 -7.52
CA VAL A 378 9.03 21.69 -7.85
C VAL A 378 8.06 21.71 -9.03
N ALA A 379 8.26 20.85 -10.02
CA ALA A 379 7.53 20.95 -11.28
C ALA A 379 7.37 19.61 -12.03
N PHE A 380 6.21 19.45 -12.66
CA PHE A 380 5.82 18.26 -13.41
C PHE A 380 5.32 18.65 -14.81
N ALA A 381 5.96 18.12 -15.86
CA ALA A 381 5.54 18.32 -17.24
C ALA A 381 5.06 16.99 -17.85
N ASP A 382 3.83 16.96 -18.37
CA ASP A 382 3.26 15.81 -19.08
C ASP A 382 2.26 16.29 -20.14
N PRO A 383 2.27 15.72 -21.37
CA PRO A 383 1.26 16.03 -22.38
C PRO A 383 -0.18 15.75 -21.90
N ASP A 384 -0.34 14.77 -21.00
CA ASP A 384 -1.58 14.60 -20.23
C ASP A 384 -1.51 15.49 -18.99
N LEU A 385 -2.04 16.70 -19.13
CA LEU A 385 -2.01 17.71 -18.08
C LEU A 385 -2.75 17.26 -16.81
N GLY A 386 -3.72 16.34 -16.91
CA GLY A 386 -4.40 15.78 -15.75
C GLY A 386 -3.44 14.98 -14.87
N ARG A 387 -2.57 14.17 -15.47
CA ARG A 387 -1.53 13.43 -14.73
C ARG A 387 -0.49 14.37 -14.10
N ALA A 388 -0.12 15.43 -14.80
CA ALA A 388 0.78 16.45 -14.24
C ALA A 388 0.13 17.17 -13.04
N ASP A 389 -1.17 17.50 -13.11
CA ASP A 389 -1.92 18.09 -12.01
C ASP A 389 -1.98 17.15 -10.79
N GLU A 390 -2.26 15.85 -11.00
CA GLU A 390 -2.28 14.86 -9.91
C GLU A 390 -0.93 14.76 -9.19
N ALA A 391 0.18 14.71 -9.94
CA ALA A 391 1.53 14.72 -9.37
C ALA A 391 1.79 16.03 -8.62
N ALA A 392 1.41 17.16 -9.20
CA ALA A 392 1.58 18.48 -8.59
C ALA A 392 0.83 18.60 -7.26
N MET A 393 -0.44 18.20 -7.23
CA MET A 393 -1.29 18.20 -6.03
C MET A 393 -0.69 17.36 -4.90
N ARG A 394 -0.01 16.27 -5.22
CA ARG A 394 0.61 15.40 -4.21
C ARG A 394 1.79 16.08 -3.52
N PHE A 395 2.62 16.80 -4.25
CA PHE A 395 3.89 17.32 -3.73
C PHE A 395 3.92 18.83 -3.44
N GLY A 396 2.87 19.58 -3.81
CA GLY A 396 2.85 21.03 -3.62
C GLY A 396 3.62 21.76 -4.72
N ALA A 397 3.52 21.27 -5.95
CA ALA A 397 4.33 21.68 -7.10
C ALA A 397 3.48 22.35 -8.19
N ARG A 398 4.13 22.75 -9.30
CA ARG A 398 3.47 23.28 -10.51
C ARG A 398 3.35 22.21 -11.60
N SER A 399 2.29 22.25 -12.38
CA SER A 399 2.05 21.35 -13.51
C SER A 399 2.11 22.08 -14.84
N PHE A 400 2.63 21.41 -15.87
CA PHE A 400 2.85 21.96 -17.21
C PHE A 400 2.45 20.96 -18.28
N ALA A 401 1.88 21.46 -19.38
CA ALA A 401 1.55 20.62 -20.55
C ALA A 401 2.80 20.31 -21.40
N HIS A 402 3.81 21.19 -21.34
CA HIS A 402 5.04 21.08 -22.11
C HIS A 402 6.26 21.37 -21.24
N HIS A 403 7.33 20.58 -21.43
CA HIS A 403 8.55 20.72 -20.64
C HIS A 403 9.27 22.05 -20.89
N ARG A 404 9.19 22.64 -22.10
CA ARG A 404 9.81 23.95 -22.37
C ARG A 404 9.24 25.05 -21.50
N GLU A 405 7.92 25.10 -21.35
CA GLU A 405 7.25 26.06 -20.46
C GLU A 405 7.69 25.88 -18.99
N MET A 406 7.83 24.63 -18.56
CA MET A 406 8.38 24.30 -17.25
C MET A 406 9.81 24.86 -17.09
N LEU A 407 10.70 24.56 -18.05
CA LEU A 407 12.10 24.97 -18.02
C LEU A 407 12.30 26.49 -18.14
N ASP A 408 11.37 27.19 -18.80
CA ASP A 408 11.45 28.65 -18.97
C ASP A 408 10.94 29.42 -17.74
N THR A 409 10.07 28.79 -16.93
CA THR A 409 9.44 29.46 -15.78
C THR A 409 9.98 28.99 -14.42
N GLN A 410 10.62 27.82 -14.36
CA GLN A 410 11.10 27.21 -13.12
C GLN A 410 12.63 27.13 -13.08
N GLN A 411 13.20 27.49 -11.94
CA GLN A 411 14.60 27.22 -11.63
C GLN A 411 14.73 25.83 -11.02
N LEU A 412 15.42 24.93 -11.72
CA LEU A 412 15.60 23.53 -11.39
C LEU A 412 17.09 23.17 -11.36
N ASP A 413 17.51 22.43 -10.34
CA ASP A 413 18.89 21.96 -10.18
C ASP A 413 19.15 20.66 -10.94
N ALA A 414 18.11 19.83 -11.12
CA ALA A 414 18.14 18.65 -11.97
C ALA A 414 16.74 18.26 -12.47
N VAL A 415 16.70 17.46 -13.54
CA VAL A 415 15.45 16.97 -14.13
C VAL A 415 15.45 15.46 -14.32
N TYR A 416 14.32 14.82 -14.03
CA TYR A 416 14.08 13.42 -14.33
C TYR A 416 13.28 13.30 -15.63
N ILE A 417 13.78 12.50 -16.58
CA ILE A 417 13.15 12.22 -17.87
C ILE A 417 12.60 10.80 -17.83
N CYS A 418 11.29 10.67 -17.66
CA CYS A 418 10.56 9.41 -17.53
C CYS A 418 9.50 9.27 -18.63
N ILE A 419 9.95 9.39 -19.88
CA ILE A 419 9.10 9.39 -21.09
C ILE A 419 9.25 8.08 -21.86
N PRO A 420 8.31 7.73 -22.76
CA PRO A 420 8.45 6.56 -23.62
C PRO A 420 9.55 6.75 -24.69
N PRO A 421 10.10 5.65 -25.26
CA PRO A 421 11.26 5.69 -26.16
C PRO A 421 11.15 6.66 -27.33
N PHE A 422 9.96 6.75 -27.94
CA PHE A 422 9.72 7.63 -29.10
C PHE A 422 9.73 9.13 -28.78
N ALA A 423 9.64 9.51 -27.50
CA ALA A 423 9.56 10.90 -27.06
C ALA A 423 10.93 11.49 -26.66
N HIS A 424 11.98 10.66 -26.57
CA HIS A 424 13.35 11.13 -26.34
C HIS A 424 13.87 11.97 -27.52
N GLY A 425 14.80 12.86 -27.25
CA GLY A 425 15.43 13.73 -28.24
C GLY A 425 15.34 15.21 -27.87
N GLU A 426 14.14 15.79 -27.90
CA GLU A 426 13.97 17.21 -27.59
C GLU A 426 14.20 17.53 -26.10
N PRO A 427 13.62 16.79 -25.13
CA PRO A 427 13.82 17.08 -23.71
C PRO A 427 15.29 17.11 -23.29
N GLU A 428 16.08 16.12 -23.72
CA GLU A 428 17.51 16.04 -23.42
C GLU A 428 18.29 17.22 -24.03
N ARG A 429 18.02 17.56 -25.30
CA ARG A 429 18.69 18.68 -25.97
C ARG A 429 18.38 20.01 -25.29
N ASP A 430 17.13 20.22 -24.89
CA ASP A 430 16.70 21.44 -24.20
C ASP A 430 17.39 21.58 -22.83
N LEU A 431 17.63 20.46 -22.12
CA LEU A 431 18.36 20.42 -20.84
C LEU A 431 19.87 20.63 -21.04
N ILE A 432 20.47 20.01 -22.06
CA ILE A 432 21.89 20.23 -22.42
C ILE A 432 22.13 21.70 -22.76
N GLN A 433 21.25 22.31 -23.57
CA GLN A 433 21.35 23.72 -23.93
C GLN A 433 21.28 24.64 -22.70
N ARG A 434 20.49 24.27 -21.69
CA ARG A 434 20.33 25.01 -20.43
C ARG A 434 21.34 24.60 -19.34
N GLN A 435 22.21 23.63 -19.63
CA GLN A 435 23.21 23.09 -18.69
C GLN A 435 22.59 22.53 -17.40
N ILE A 436 21.42 21.89 -17.51
CA ILE A 436 20.70 21.32 -16.35
C ILE A 436 21.00 19.82 -16.26
N PRO A 437 21.61 19.31 -15.18
CA PRO A 437 21.81 17.89 -14.94
C PRO A 437 20.52 17.08 -15.06
N PHE A 438 20.60 15.85 -15.57
CA PHE A 438 19.39 15.04 -15.71
C PHE A 438 19.58 13.54 -15.52
N PHE A 439 18.55 12.93 -14.95
CA PHE A 439 18.36 11.49 -14.90
C PHE A 439 17.45 11.09 -16.06
N VAL A 440 17.75 10.00 -16.76
CA VAL A 440 16.91 9.52 -17.86
C VAL A 440 16.60 8.04 -17.70
N GLU A 441 15.32 7.69 -17.84
CA GLU A 441 14.91 6.29 -17.86
C GLU A 441 15.33 5.60 -19.16
N LYS A 442 15.60 4.30 -19.05
CA LYS A 442 15.97 3.47 -20.21
C LYS A 442 14.71 3.08 -21.00
N PRO A 443 14.82 2.86 -22.32
CA PRO A 443 15.99 3.08 -23.18
C PRO A 443 16.17 4.56 -23.55
N VAL A 444 17.42 4.96 -23.79
CA VAL A 444 17.79 6.38 -24.02
C VAL A 444 17.30 6.98 -25.35
N SER A 445 16.84 6.15 -26.30
CA SER A 445 16.26 6.55 -27.58
C SER A 445 15.59 5.35 -28.27
N LEU A 446 14.95 5.57 -29.42
CA LEU A 446 14.62 4.54 -30.40
C LEU A 446 15.73 4.33 -31.45
N GLY A 447 16.57 5.34 -31.69
CA GLY A 447 17.50 5.35 -32.81
C GLY A 447 18.91 5.70 -32.37
N LEU A 448 19.89 4.94 -32.87
CA LEU A 448 21.29 5.08 -32.48
C LEU A 448 21.84 6.50 -32.74
N ALA A 449 21.59 7.07 -33.92
CA ALA A 449 22.11 8.40 -34.27
C ALA A 449 21.61 9.51 -33.34
N GLN A 450 20.38 9.40 -32.84
CA GLN A 450 19.85 10.37 -31.88
C GLN A 450 20.52 10.17 -30.51
N ALA A 451 20.70 8.92 -30.06
CA ALA A 451 21.37 8.62 -28.80
C ALA A 451 22.84 9.09 -28.80
N GLU A 452 23.56 8.90 -29.91
CA GLU A 452 24.95 9.36 -30.09
C GLU A 452 25.06 10.89 -30.10
N ASP A 453 24.14 11.59 -30.77
CA ASP A 453 24.04 13.06 -30.77
C ASP A 453 23.86 13.61 -29.35
N ILE A 454 22.93 13.03 -28.57
CA ILE A 454 22.71 13.42 -27.18
C ILE A 454 23.93 13.12 -26.32
N ALA A 455 24.54 11.93 -26.46
CA ALA A 455 25.75 11.58 -25.71
C ALA A 455 26.91 12.54 -25.99
N ALA A 456 27.10 12.94 -27.26
CA ALA A 456 28.09 13.94 -27.64
C ALA A 456 27.76 15.30 -27.01
N GLY A 457 26.49 15.72 -27.00
CA GLY A 457 26.03 16.93 -26.33
C GLY A 457 26.31 16.93 -24.82
N VAL A 458 26.00 15.83 -24.13
CA VAL A 458 26.28 15.64 -22.70
C VAL A 458 27.78 15.71 -22.42
N ALA A 459 28.60 15.03 -23.21
CA ALA A 459 30.05 15.02 -23.05
C ALA A 459 30.67 16.41 -23.29
N ASN A 460 30.22 17.12 -24.34
CA ASN A 460 30.70 18.47 -24.65
C ASN A 460 30.31 19.50 -23.58
N ALA A 461 29.14 19.33 -22.96
CA ALA A 461 28.68 20.14 -21.83
C ALA A 461 29.32 19.76 -20.49
N ASN A 462 30.02 18.62 -20.40
CA ASN A 462 30.49 18.02 -19.16
C ASN A 462 29.37 17.91 -18.09
N LEU A 463 28.19 17.47 -18.55
CA LEU A 463 26.97 17.50 -17.76
C LEU A 463 26.81 16.22 -16.93
N VAL A 464 26.39 16.36 -15.66
CA VAL A 464 26.06 15.21 -14.80
C VAL A 464 24.80 14.53 -15.33
N THR A 465 24.91 13.27 -15.72
CA THR A 465 23.80 12.44 -16.18
C THR A 465 23.85 11.04 -15.60
N ALA A 466 22.68 10.47 -15.35
CA ALA A 466 22.51 9.07 -14.95
C ALA A 466 21.39 8.43 -15.77
N VAL A 467 21.54 7.13 -16.07
CA VAL A 467 20.53 6.34 -16.78
C VAL A 467 20.02 5.21 -15.90
N GLY A 468 18.70 4.99 -15.88
CA GLY A 468 17.96 4.06 -15.00
C GLY A 468 18.23 2.56 -15.15
N TYR A 469 19.50 2.16 -15.21
CA TYR A 469 19.95 0.77 -15.12
C TYR A 469 20.16 0.36 -13.65
N HIS A 470 19.10 0.50 -12.85
CA HIS A 470 19.11 0.32 -11.40
C HIS A 470 19.63 -1.06 -10.93
N TRP A 471 19.60 -2.10 -11.77
CA TRP A 471 20.20 -3.41 -11.44
C TRP A 471 21.70 -3.31 -11.13
N ARG A 472 22.42 -2.34 -11.70
CA ARG A 472 23.82 -2.09 -11.34
C ARG A 472 24.01 -1.67 -9.88
N TYR A 473 22.94 -1.28 -9.16
CA TYR A 473 22.96 -0.87 -7.76
C TYR A 473 22.50 -1.97 -6.78
N LEU A 474 22.28 -3.19 -7.28
CA LEU A 474 22.06 -4.37 -6.47
C LEU A 474 23.39 -4.87 -5.89
N ASP A 475 23.43 -5.14 -4.59
CA ASP A 475 24.60 -5.67 -3.90
C ASP A 475 24.97 -7.08 -4.38
N ILE A 476 23.98 -7.87 -4.78
CA ILE A 476 24.16 -9.16 -5.45
C ILE A 476 24.90 -9.06 -6.79
N VAL A 477 24.81 -7.92 -7.49
CA VAL A 477 25.55 -7.69 -8.74
C VAL A 477 27.03 -7.41 -8.45
N ASP A 478 27.34 -6.68 -7.37
CA ASP A 478 28.71 -6.48 -6.90
C ASP A 478 29.34 -7.80 -6.43
N GLU A 479 28.57 -8.65 -5.77
CA GLU A 479 28.99 -10.01 -5.39
C GLU A 479 29.30 -10.87 -6.62
N ALA A 480 28.40 -10.93 -7.61
CA ALA A 480 28.63 -11.66 -8.85
C ALA A 480 29.88 -11.15 -9.57
N LYS A 481 30.07 -9.83 -9.64
CA LYS A 481 31.25 -9.21 -10.24
C LYS A 481 32.54 -9.57 -9.51
N SER A 482 32.50 -9.63 -8.18
CA SER A 482 33.64 -10.07 -7.35
C SER A 482 34.01 -11.54 -7.62
N LEU A 483 33.03 -12.43 -7.65
CA LEU A 483 33.24 -13.86 -7.93
C LEU A 483 33.84 -14.11 -9.32
N LEU A 484 33.41 -13.32 -10.31
CA LEU A 484 33.89 -13.42 -11.69
C LEU A 484 35.27 -12.78 -11.92
N ALA A 485 35.76 -11.94 -11.00
CA ALA A 485 37.09 -11.34 -11.11
C ALA A 485 38.21 -12.38 -11.01
N ASP A 486 38.06 -13.33 -10.09
CA ASP A 486 39.02 -14.43 -9.88
C ASP A 486 38.71 -15.67 -10.75
N ASN A 487 37.48 -15.77 -11.26
CA ASN A 487 37.01 -16.91 -12.06
C ASN A 487 36.16 -16.42 -13.26
N PRO A 488 36.79 -16.00 -14.36
CA PRO A 488 36.10 -15.38 -15.48
C PRO A 488 35.04 -16.30 -16.10
N ALA A 489 33.88 -15.73 -16.42
CA ALA A 489 32.81 -16.43 -17.12
C ALA A 489 33.32 -17.04 -18.44
N GLN A 490 32.68 -18.14 -18.85
CA GLN A 490 32.91 -18.83 -20.12
C GLN A 490 31.64 -18.94 -20.95
N LEU A 491 30.48 -19.05 -20.28
CA LEU A 491 29.16 -19.16 -20.90
C LEU A 491 28.14 -18.34 -20.12
N LEU A 492 27.22 -17.69 -20.83
CA LEU A 492 26.11 -16.94 -20.23
C LEU A 492 24.78 -17.27 -20.92
N SER A 493 23.70 -17.38 -20.16
CA SER A 493 22.34 -17.50 -20.70
C SER A 493 21.39 -16.54 -19.98
N GLY A 494 20.68 -15.70 -20.71
CA GLY A 494 19.75 -14.72 -20.15
C GLY A 494 18.31 -14.95 -20.64
N TYR A 495 17.34 -14.66 -19.79
CA TYR A 495 15.93 -14.83 -20.11
C TYR A 495 15.11 -13.63 -19.64
N TRP A 496 14.21 -13.13 -20.49
CA TRP A 496 13.14 -12.19 -20.12
C TRP A 496 11.79 -12.78 -20.56
N LEU A 497 11.14 -13.53 -19.66
CA LEU A 497 9.92 -14.29 -19.96
C LEU A 497 8.73 -13.67 -19.23
N ASP A 498 7.90 -12.94 -19.98
CA ASP A 498 6.89 -12.06 -19.41
C ASP A 498 5.59 -12.01 -20.26
N SER A 499 4.69 -11.13 -19.84
CA SER A 499 3.48 -10.70 -20.52
C SER A 499 3.74 -9.51 -21.47
N THR A 500 2.76 -9.18 -22.30
CA THR A 500 2.77 -7.97 -23.13
C THR A 500 2.30 -6.80 -22.28
N PRO A 501 3.10 -5.74 -22.12
CA PRO A 501 2.69 -4.53 -21.41
C PRO A 501 1.40 -3.91 -21.95
N PRO A 502 0.49 -3.43 -21.08
CA PRO A 502 -0.78 -2.83 -21.48
C PRO A 502 -0.73 -1.56 -22.35
N PRO A 503 0.25 -0.63 -22.20
CA PRO A 503 0.23 0.63 -22.94
C PRO A 503 0.35 0.42 -24.45
N GLU A 504 -0.54 1.05 -25.22
CA GLU A 504 -0.61 0.82 -26.68
C GLU A 504 0.71 1.14 -27.41
N TRP A 505 1.43 2.17 -26.98
CA TRP A 505 2.71 2.52 -27.60
C TRP A 505 3.75 1.40 -27.46
N TRP A 506 3.63 0.52 -26.46
CA TRP A 506 4.61 -0.54 -26.22
C TRP A 506 4.57 -1.60 -27.31
N TRP A 507 3.37 -2.02 -27.74
CA TRP A 507 3.21 -3.06 -28.76
C TRP A 507 3.33 -2.53 -30.19
N LYS A 508 3.80 -1.29 -30.37
CA LYS A 508 4.13 -0.66 -31.66
C LYS A 508 5.65 -0.56 -31.80
N GLU A 509 6.25 -1.31 -32.72
CA GLU A 509 7.70 -1.38 -32.96
C GLU A 509 8.28 0.01 -33.22
N GLY A 510 7.60 0.83 -34.03
CA GLY A 510 8.00 2.21 -34.30
C GLY A 510 7.89 3.17 -33.11
N LYS A 511 7.36 2.74 -31.97
CA LYS A 511 7.25 3.54 -30.74
C LYS A 511 8.06 2.98 -29.55
N SER A 512 8.28 1.67 -29.49
CA SER A 512 8.98 1.01 -28.38
C SER A 512 10.32 0.37 -28.77
N GLY A 513 10.52 0.00 -30.03
CA GLY A 513 11.62 -0.86 -30.47
C GLY A 513 11.45 -2.35 -30.11
N GLY A 514 10.33 -2.72 -29.47
CA GLY A 514 10.04 -4.08 -29.02
C GLY A 514 10.72 -4.48 -27.72
N GLN A 515 10.45 -5.71 -27.27
CA GLN A 515 10.83 -6.21 -25.94
C GLN A 515 12.35 -6.17 -25.69
N ILE A 516 13.17 -6.40 -26.72
CA ILE A 516 14.64 -6.34 -26.59
C ILE A 516 15.11 -4.93 -26.21
N VAL A 517 14.57 -3.91 -26.87
CA VAL A 517 15.00 -2.52 -26.70
C VAL A 517 14.45 -1.94 -25.40
N GLU A 518 13.20 -2.25 -25.05
CA GLU A 518 12.54 -1.61 -23.90
C GLU A 518 12.74 -2.39 -22.58
N GLN A 519 12.61 -3.71 -22.59
CA GLN A 519 12.65 -4.53 -21.37
C GLN A 519 13.98 -5.27 -21.20
N ALA A 520 14.32 -6.14 -22.16
CA ALA A 520 15.49 -7.02 -22.06
C ALA A 520 16.82 -6.26 -22.16
N THR A 521 16.80 -4.96 -22.44
CA THR A 521 17.97 -4.08 -22.36
C THR A 521 18.64 -4.12 -20.99
N HIS A 522 17.92 -4.39 -19.89
CA HIS A 522 18.54 -4.65 -18.58
C HIS A 522 19.46 -5.88 -18.58
N LEU A 523 19.11 -6.95 -19.29
CA LEU A 523 19.95 -8.15 -19.40
C LEU A 523 21.19 -7.88 -20.24
N LEU A 524 21.01 -7.14 -21.34
CA LEU A 524 22.12 -6.72 -22.21
C LEU A 524 23.09 -5.81 -21.45
N ASP A 525 22.56 -4.87 -20.70
CA ASP A 525 23.33 -3.97 -19.84
C ASP A 525 24.10 -4.73 -18.77
N LEU A 526 23.42 -5.60 -18.02
CA LEU A 526 24.03 -6.37 -16.95
C LEU A 526 25.09 -7.33 -17.48
N ALA A 527 24.85 -7.97 -18.63
CA ALA A 527 25.84 -8.82 -19.28
C ALA A 527 27.07 -8.00 -19.71
N ARG A 528 26.89 -6.79 -20.27
CA ARG A 528 28.01 -5.89 -20.58
C ARG A 528 28.77 -5.44 -19.33
N TRP A 529 28.05 -5.15 -18.25
CA TRP A 529 28.60 -4.68 -16.99
C TRP A 529 29.46 -5.72 -16.27
N LEU A 530 29.09 -7.00 -16.38
CA LEU A 530 29.78 -8.14 -15.76
C LEU A 530 30.89 -8.71 -16.64
N ILE A 531 30.68 -8.79 -17.96
CA ILE A 531 31.53 -9.60 -18.86
C ILE A 531 32.43 -8.75 -19.77
N GLY A 532 31.96 -7.59 -20.25
CA GLY A 532 32.65 -6.77 -21.25
C GLY A 532 31.78 -6.45 -22.46
N ASP A 533 32.35 -5.85 -23.50
CA ASP A 533 31.56 -5.51 -24.69
C ASP A 533 31.33 -6.72 -25.62
N VAL A 534 30.22 -6.67 -26.35
CA VAL A 534 29.84 -7.67 -27.36
C VAL A 534 30.40 -7.25 -28.72
N THR A 535 31.02 -8.20 -29.43
CA THR A 535 31.63 -7.99 -30.75
C THR A 535 30.86 -8.63 -31.89
N GLU A 536 30.08 -9.68 -31.62
CA GLU A 536 29.26 -10.35 -32.62
C GLU A 536 27.87 -10.68 -32.08
N VAL A 537 26.85 -10.50 -32.92
CA VAL A 537 25.45 -10.75 -32.59
C VAL A 537 24.79 -11.53 -33.72
N TYR A 538 24.08 -12.60 -33.38
CA TYR A 538 23.18 -13.31 -34.28
C TYR A 538 21.81 -13.51 -33.63
N GLY A 539 20.78 -12.87 -34.18
CA GLY A 539 19.42 -12.87 -33.67
C GLY A 539 18.42 -13.63 -34.53
N ARG A 540 17.32 -14.08 -33.91
CA ARG A 540 16.10 -14.54 -34.58
C ARG A 540 14.88 -14.05 -33.82
N ALA A 541 13.84 -13.66 -34.54
CA ALA A 541 12.58 -13.19 -34.01
C ALA A 541 11.40 -13.93 -34.64
N SER A 542 10.30 -14.04 -33.89
CA SER A 542 9.02 -14.56 -34.36
C SER A 542 7.86 -13.69 -33.88
N TYR A 543 6.82 -13.62 -34.69
CA TYR A 543 5.64 -12.80 -34.48
C TYR A 543 4.42 -13.69 -34.30
N LYS A 544 3.52 -13.28 -33.41
CA LYS A 544 2.26 -13.97 -33.17
C LYS A 544 1.16 -12.95 -32.90
N ASP A 545 0.10 -13.04 -33.68
CA ASP A 545 -1.09 -12.21 -33.48
C ASP A 545 -1.73 -12.50 -32.12
N ARG A 546 -2.22 -11.44 -31.47
CA ARG A 546 -2.89 -11.51 -30.18
C ARG A 546 -4.19 -10.70 -30.23
N PRO A 547 -5.37 -11.35 -30.16
CA PRO A 547 -6.66 -10.67 -30.23
C PRO A 547 -6.85 -9.56 -29.18
N GLU A 548 -6.28 -9.75 -27.99
CA GLU A 548 -6.29 -8.80 -26.89
C GLU A 548 -5.44 -7.54 -27.15
N PHE A 549 -4.53 -7.57 -28.14
CA PHE A 549 -3.62 -6.49 -28.51
C PHE A 549 -3.69 -6.18 -30.01
N PRO A 550 -4.77 -5.51 -30.46
CA PRO A 550 -5.03 -5.31 -31.88
C PRO A 550 -3.94 -4.47 -32.55
N GLY A 551 -3.32 -5.05 -33.59
CA GLY A 551 -2.23 -4.41 -34.34
C GLY A 551 -0.88 -4.42 -33.60
N LEU A 552 -0.64 -5.39 -32.72
CA LEU A 552 0.70 -5.69 -32.21
C LEU A 552 1.62 -6.02 -33.39
N ASP A 553 2.72 -5.27 -33.53
CA ASP A 553 3.71 -5.45 -34.61
C ASP A 553 5.14 -5.68 -34.07
N VAL A 554 5.32 -5.70 -32.74
CA VAL A 554 6.59 -6.07 -32.11
C VAL A 554 6.84 -7.58 -32.16
N PRO A 555 8.11 -8.04 -32.21
CA PRO A 555 8.44 -9.45 -32.03
C PRO A 555 7.90 -10.00 -30.70
N THR A 556 7.12 -11.09 -30.77
CA THR A 556 6.59 -11.76 -29.57
C THR A 556 7.58 -12.72 -28.92
N VAL A 557 8.57 -13.18 -29.69
CA VAL A 557 9.66 -14.05 -29.25
C VAL A 557 10.93 -13.59 -29.95
N THR A 558 12.00 -13.37 -29.19
CA THR A 558 13.34 -13.09 -29.73
C THR A 558 14.39 -13.93 -29.02
N THR A 559 15.33 -14.49 -29.77
CA THR A 559 16.54 -15.13 -29.23
C THR A 559 17.77 -14.56 -29.93
N ALA A 560 18.87 -14.39 -29.21
CA ALA A 560 20.11 -13.86 -29.75
C ALA A 560 21.33 -14.56 -29.15
N SER A 561 22.24 -15.01 -30.01
CA SER A 561 23.58 -15.46 -29.62
C SER A 561 24.56 -14.30 -29.71
N LEU A 562 25.38 -14.13 -28.67
CA LEU A 562 26.33 -13.03 -28.53
C LEU A 562 27.74 -13.58 -28.32
N THR A 563 28.74 -12.93 -28.90
CA THR A 563 30.16 -13.16 -28.61
C THR A 563 30.76 -11.91 -27.99
N PHE A 564 31.37 -12.04 -26.82
CA PHE A 564 32.03 -10.95 -26.12
C PHE A 564 33.48 -10.78 -26.58
N GLU A 565 34.05 -9.60 -26.43
CA GLU A 565 35.48 -9.33 -26.69
C GLU A 565 36.41 -10.22 -25.85
N THR A 566 35.93 -10.69 -24.70
CA THR A 566 36.61 -11.62 -23.80
C THR A 566 36.60 -13.06 -24.29
N GLY A 567 35.87 -13.36 -25.36
CA GLY A 567 35.65 -14.72 -25.89
C GLY A 567 34.48 -15.47 -25.26
N VAL A 568 33.79 -14.89 -24.27
CA VAL A 568 32.58 -15.46 -23.69
C VAL A 568 31.48 -15.54 -24.74
N VAL A 569 30.76 -16.67 -24.76
CA VAL A 569 29.60 -16.86 -25.62
C VAL A 569 28.34 -16.80 -24.78
N ALA A 570 27.30 -16.12 -25.27
CA ALA A 570 26.04 -16.01 -24.58
C ALA A 570 24.83 -16.28 -25.46
N ASN A 571 23.71 -16.65 -24.82
CA ASN A 571 22.39 -16.67 -25.45
C ASN A 571 21.39 -15.86 -24.62
N ILE A 572 20.66 -14.94 -25.25
CA ILE A 572 19.59 -14.16 -24.63
C ILE A 572 18.27 -14.55 -25.28
N ALA A 573 17.27 -14.93 -24.49
CA ALA A 573 15.92 -15.25 -24.96
C ALA A 573 14.88 -14.34 -24.30
N SER A 574 13.87 -13.92 -25.06
CA SER A 574 12.79 -13.07 -24.57
C SER A 574 11.44 -13.48 -25.18
N THR A 575 10.38 -13.37 -24.38
CA THR A 575 8.99 -13.51 -24.83
C THR A 575 8.06 -12.62 -24.02
N CYS A 576 7.02 -12.12 -24.66
CA CYS A 576 5.94 -11.35 -24.02
C CYS A 576 4.60 -12.13 -24.02
N LEU A 577 4.61 -13.44 -24.26
CA LEU A 577 3.40 -14.24 -24.53
C LEU A 577 2.66 -14.75 -23.27
N LEU A 578 3.26 -14.69 -22.08
CA LEU A 578 2.82 -15.54 -20.97
C LEU A 578 1.56 -15.04 -20.28
N GLY A 579 1.31 -13.73 -20.23
CA GLY A 579 0.18 -13.16 -19.47
C GLY A 579 0.43 -13.06 -17.96
N TRP A 580 1.58 -13.53 -17.48
CA TRP A 580 2.15 -13.26 -16.15
C TRP A 580 3.67 -13.09 -16.27
N SER A 581 4.32 -12.52 -15.25
CA SER A 581 5.79 -12.46 -15.17
C SER A 581 6.32 -13.81 -14.69
N HIS A 582 7.13 -14.49 -15.51
CA HIS A 582 7.59 -15.85 -15.20
C HIS A 582 9.02 -15.90 -14.68
N ARG A 583 9.98 -15.39 -15.46
CA ARG A 583 11.39 -15.43 -15.10
C ARG A 583 12.19 -14.35 -15.82
N VAL A 584 12.99 -13.62 -15.07
CA VAL A 584 13.93 -12.63 -15.59
C VAL A 584 15.29 -12.79 -14.90
N GLY A 585 16.38 -12.86 -15.66
CA GLY A 585 17.72 -12.91 -15.09
C GLY A 585 18.80 -13.50 -16.01
N LEU A 586 20.01 -13.65 -15.46
CA LEU A 586 21.20 -14.20 -16.10
C LEU A 586 21.67 -15.48 -15.38
N HIS A 587 22.09 -16.47 -16.16
CA HIS A 587 22.82 -17.65 -15.73
C HIS A 587 24.24 -17.54 -16.26
N ILE A 588 25.23 -17.56 -15.38
CA ILE A 588 26.63 -17.32 -15.71
C ILE A 588 27.44 -18.54 -15.25
N PHE A 589 28.25 -19.08 -16.14
CA PHE A 589 29.03 -20.29 -15.90
C PHE A 589 30.52 -20.00 -16.07
N ALA A 590 31.30 -20.35 -15.06
CA ALA A 590 32.76 -20.28 -15.03
C ALA A 590 33.33 -21.62 -14.52
N GLU A 591 34.65 -21.73 -14.35
CA GLU A 591 35.28 -22.99 -13.95
C GLU A 591 34.84 -23.39 -12.53
N ARG A 592 34.04 -24.46 -12.40
CA ARG A 592 33.48 -24.94 -11.11
C ARG A 592 32.60 -23.90 -10.38
N LEU A 593 31.98 -23.00 -11.13
CA LEU A 593 31.11 -21.95 -10.60
C LEU A 593 29.91 -21.74 -11.53
N ALA A 594 28.70 -21.77 -10.99
CA ALA A 594 27.48 -21.35 -11.68
C ALA A 594 26.76 -20.30 -10.83
N ILE A 595 26.40 -19.18 -11.46
CA ILE A 595 25.67 -18.08 -10.83
C ILE A 595 24.32 -17.93 -11.53
N GLU A 596 23.22 -17.93 -10.77
CA GLU A 596 21.93 -17.43 -11.27
C GLU A 596 21.65 -16.07 -10.62
N LEU A 597 21.41 -15.04 -11.41
CA LEU A 597 21.28 -13.65 -10.97
C LEU A 597 19.99 -13.04 -11.53
N THR A 598 19.10 -12.57 -10.65
CA THR A 598 17.82 -11.95 -11.02
C THR A 598 17.76 -10.50 -10.56
N ASP A 599 16.59 -9.86 -10.67
CA ASP A 599 16.31 -8.54 -10.11
C ASP A 599 16.27 -8.53 -8.57
N ARG A 600 16.31 -9.71 -7.93
CA ARG A 600 16.09 -9.88 -6.49
C ARG A 600 17.11 -10.77 -5.81
N ASP A 601 17.60 -11.80 -6.50
CA ASP A 601 18.33 -12.89 -5.87
C ASP A 601 19.61 -13.24 -6.65
N ILE A 602 20.61 -13.72 -5.92
CA ILE A 602 21.76 -14.45 -6.44
C ILE A 602 21.77 -15.87 -5.90
N MET A 603 21.96 -16.84 -6.77
CA MET A 603 22.30 -18.21 -6.42
C MET A 603 23.73 -18.50 -6.86
N VAL A 604 24.54 -19.07 -5.98
CA VAL A 604 25.93 -19.42 -6.28
C VAL A 604 26.16 -20.91 -6.04
N ASP A 605 26.41 -21.68 -7.10
CA ASP A 605 26.64 -23.13 -7.04
C ASP A 605 28.08 -23.45 -7.41
N ILE A 606 28.76 -24.12 -6.49
CA ILE A 606 30.15 -24.60 -6.62
C ILE A 606 30.24 -26.14 -6.55
N GLY A 607 29.14 -26.84 -6.81
CA GLY A 607 29.01 -28.29 -6.71
C GLY A 607 28.84 -28.80 -5.28
N ARG A 608 28.44 -27.94 -4.34
CA ARG A 608 28.20 -28.27 -2.91
C ARG A 608 26.81 -27.87 -2.41
N GLY A 609 25.91 -27.53 -3.33
CA GLY A 609 24.59 -26.99 -3.04
C GLY A 609 24.34 -25.67 -3.76
N ARG A 610 23.10 -25.21 -3.71
CA ARG A 610 22.61 -24.03 -4.45
C ARG A 610 22.09 -22.95 -3.49
N PRO A 611 22.95 -22.37 -2.63
CA PRO A 611 22.54 -21.30 -1.73
C PRO A 611 22.00 -20.11 -2.54
N VAL A 612 20.88 -19.55 -2.08
CA VAL A 612 20.26 -18.35 -2.65
C VAL A 612 20.32 -17.24 -1.62
N ARG A 613 20.68 -16.04 -2.06
CA ARG A 613 20.70 -14.83 -1.25
C ARG A 613 19.91 -13.74 -1.96
N THR A 614 19.01 -13.10 -1.21
CA THR A 614 18.25 -11.94 -1.69
C THR A 614 19.08 -10.66 -1.56
N ALA A 615 18.89 -9.74 -2.48
CA ALA A 615 19.50 -8.41 -2.49
C ALA A 615 19.07 -7.60 -1.26
N ASP A 616 20.01 -6.85 -0.70
CA ASP A 616 19.75 -5.94 0.41
C ASP A 616 19.61 -4.49 -0.09
N GLY A 617 18.64 -3.77 0.47
CA GLY A 617 18.34 -2.37 0.12
C GLY A 617 17.65 -2.18 -1.23
N ASP A 618 17.08 -0.99 -1.40
CA ASP A 618 16.38 -0.60 -2.62
C ASP A 618 17.37 -0.06 -3.69
N PRO A 619 17.50 -0.71 -4.87
CA PRO A 619 18.41 -0.25 -5.92
C PRO A 619 18.02 1.10 -6.52
N VAL A 620 16.71 1.42 -6.60
CA VAL A 620 16.24 2.71 -7.13
C VAL A 620 16.57 3.82 -6.13
N TRP A 621 16.42 3.55 -4.83
CA TRP A 621 16.84 4.48 -3.78
C TRP A 621 18.32 4.83 -3.89
N ARG A 622 19.19 3.83 -4.10
CA ARG A 622 20.65 4.05 -4.23
C ARG A 622 21.00 4.83 -5.49
N GLU A 623 20.37 4.48 -6.60
CA GLU A 623 20.56 5.16 -7.88
C GLU A 623 20.15 6.65 -7.80
N ASP A 624 18.97 6.94 -7.24
CA ASP A 624 18.51 8.31 -7.01
C ASP A 624 19.43 9.06 -6.04
N ARG A 625 19.84 8.42 -4.94
CA ARG A 625 20.74 9.05 -3.96
C ARG A 625 22.09 9.41 -4.58
N ASP A 626 22.71 8.50 -5.32
CA ASP A 626 24.00 8.75 -5.99
C ASP A 626 23.89 9.85 -7.07
N PHE A 627 22.75 9.92 -7.79
CA PHE A 627 22.49 11.02 -8.72
C PHE A 627 22.37 12.37 -7.99
N ILE A 628 21.54 12.45 -6.95
CA ILE A 628 21.34 13.71 -6.19
C ILE A 628 22.63 14.15 -5.49
N ASP A 629 23.40 13.23 -4.90
CA ASP A 629 24.70 13.56 -4.30
C ASP A 629 25.66 14.16 -5.32
N THR A 630 25.70 13.61 -6.53
CA THR A 630 26.56 14.10 -7.62
C THR A 630 26.12 15.49 -8.09
N VAL A 631 24.80 15.72 -8.25
CA VAL A 631 24.23 17.05 -8.60
C VAL A 631 24.59 18.10 -7.55
N ARG A 632 24.61 17.71 -6.27
CA ARG A 632 25.01 18.58 -5.14
C ARG A 632 26.53 18.80 -5.04
N GLY A 633 27.32 18.26 -5.96
CA GLY A 633 28.79 18.40 -6.00
C GLY A 633 29.54 17.36 -5.17
N GLY A 634 28.88 16.28 -4.74
CA GLY A 634 29.50 15.14 -4.08
C GLY A 634 30.37 14.28 -5.02
N GLU A 635 30.93 13.20 -4.48
CA GLU A 635 31.67 12.22 -5.27
C GLU A 635 30.74 11.57 -6.31
N ASN A 636 31.17 11.52 -7.58
CA ASN A 636 30.39 10.90 -8.63
C ASN A 636 30.41 9.37 -8.50
N ARG A 637 29.29 8.81 -8.03
CA ARG A 637 29.08 7.37 -7.82
C ARG A 637 28.15 6.75 -8.86
N ILE A 638 27.77 7.52 -9.89
CA ILE A 638 26.86 7.09 -10.94
C ILE A 638 27.44 5.88 -11.68
N ARG A 639 26.70 4.77 -11.66
CA ARG A 639 27.15 3.50 -12.25
C ARG A 639 26.86 3.36 -13.74
N CYS A 640 25.94 4.17 -14.29
CA CYS A 640 25.61 4.19 -15.72
C CYS A 640 25.44 5.64 -16.22
N PRO A 641 26.52 6.28 -16.73
CA PRO A 641 26.42 7.56 -17.42
C PRO A 641 25.80 7.38 -18.81
N TYR A 642 25.30 8.47 -19.40
CA TYR A 642 24.57 8.43 -20.68
C TYR A 642 25.34 7.68 -21.80
N GLY A 643 26.65 7.93 -21.94
CA GLY A 643 27.47 7.26 -22.95
C GLY A 643 27.54 5.73 -22.84
N ASP A 644 27.56 5.18 -21.62
CA ASP A 644 27.59 3.70 -21.44
C ASP A 644 26.23 3.09 -21.77
N ALA A 645 25.14 3.81 -21.48
CA ALA A 645 23.80 3.41 -21.89
C ALA A 645 23.61 3.42 -23.42
N VAL A 646 24.23 4.36 -24.15
CA VAL A 646 24.21 4.36 -25.63
C VAL A 646 24.84 3.09 -26.18
N ALA A 647 25.95 2.63 -25.62
CA ALA A 647 26.57 1.39 -26.06
C ALA A 647 25.71 0.15 -25.75
N THR A 648 24.93 0.15 -24.66
CA THR A 648 23.92 -0.91 -24.40
C THR A 648 22.80 -0.82 -25.44
N HIS A 649 22.36 0.39 -25.77
CA HIS A 649 21.32 0.62 -26.76
C HIS A 649 21.77 0.19 -28.17
N GLN A 650 23.02 0.44 -28.55
CA GLN A 650 23.63 -0.05 -29.79
C GLN A 650 23.59 -1.58 -29.87
N LEU A 651 23.91 -2.27 -28.78
CA LEU A 651 23.79 -3.73 -28.70
C LEU A 651 22.33 -4.20 -28.87
N ALA A 652 21.38 -3.57 -28.20
CA ALA A 652 19.96 -3.89 -28.35
C ALA A 652 19.48 -3.73 -29.80
N LEU A 653 19.86 -2.63 -30.46
CA LEU A 653 19.56 -2.38 -31.87
C LEU A 653 20.27 -3.37 -32.82
N ALA A 654 21.48 -3.81 -32.48
CA ALA A 654 22.19 -4.83 -33.23
C ALA A 654 21.49 -6.19 -33.17
N VAL A 655 20.93 -6.56 -32.00
CA VAL A 655 20.09 -7.76 -31.85
C VAL A 655 18.86 -7.67 -32.75
N VAL A 656 18.14 -6.53 -32.72
CA VAL A 656 16.96 -6.31 -33.57
C VAL A 656 17.33 -6.35 -35.06
N SER A 657 18.42 -5.69 -35.45
CA SER A 657 18.93 -5.67 -36.84
C SER A 657 19.32 -7.05 -37.33
N SER A 658 20.03 -7.83 -36.50
CA SER A 658 20.41 -9.20 -36.81
C SER A 658 19.18 -10.12 -36.92
N ALA A 659 18.23 -10.01 -36.00
CA ALA A 659 16.98 -10.78 -36.03
C ALA A 659 16.14 -10.52 -37.28
N ARG A 660 16.13 -9.26 -37.77
CA ARG A 660 15.42 -8.85 -38.98
C ARG A 660 16.13 -9.30 -40.26
N SER A 661 17.45 -9.15 -40.32
CA SER A 661 18.26 -9.51 -41.51
C SER A 661 18.58 -11.00 -41.62
N GLY A 662 18.51 -11.73 -40.49
CA GLY A 662 18.97 -13.12 -40.40
C GLY A 662 20.47 -13.30 -40.62
N SER A 663 21.27 -12.23 -40.46
CA SER A 663 22.72 -12.21 -40.66
C SER A 663 23.45 -11.79 -39.39
N VAL A 664 24.72 -12.18 -39.26
CA VAL A 664 25.57 -11.74 -38.14
C VAL A 664 25.82 -10.24 -38.23
N VAL A 665 25.72 -9.54 -37.11
CA VAL A 665 26.11 -8.13 -36.96
C VAL A 665 27.38 -8.07 -36.13
N HIS A 666 28.42 -7.41 -36.65
CA HIS A 666 29.65 -7.15 -35.93
C HIS A 666 29.60 -5.75 -35.29
N LEU A 667 30.12 -5.66 -34.08
CA LEU A 667 30.19 -4.43 -33.29
C LEU A 667 31.65 -4.18 -32.90
N ASP A 668 32.05 -2.92 -32.97
CA ASP A 668 33.32 -2.49 -32.38
C ASP A 668 33.15 -2.36 -30.86
N PRO A 669 34.15 -2.78 -30.05
CA PRO A 669 34.14 -2.50 -28.61
C PRO A 669 33.98 -1.00 -28.34
N SER A 670 33.21 -0.64 -27.31
CA SER A 670 32.83 0.75 -27.05
C SER A 670 34.02 1.63 -26.63
N GLY A 671 35.12 1.01 -26.19
CA GLY A 671 36.29 1.72 -25.64
C GLY A 671 36.02 2.43 -24.31
N ILE A 672 34.83 2.23 -23.71
CA ILE A 672 34.42 2.86 -22.46
C ILE A 672 35.16 2.20 -21.30
N ARG A 673 36.05 2.97 -20.67
CA ARG A 673 36.76 2.51 -19.47
C ARG A 673 35.86 2.66 -18.24
N ARG A 674 35.38 1.55 -17.70
CA ARG A 674 34.57 1.52 -16.47
C ARG A 674 35.49 1.50 -15.24
N PRO A 675 35.51 2.54 -14.38
CA PRO A 675 36.23 2.49 -13.13
C PRO A 675 35.62 1.42 -12.20
N GLN A 676 36.37 0.99 -11.19
CA GLN A 676 35.80 0.15 -10.14
C GLN A 676 34.69 0.95 -9.45
N PRO A 677 33.46 0.41 -9.36
CA PRO A 677 32.35 1.14 -8.78
C PRO A 677 32.64 1.43 -7.30
N ALA A 678 32.23 2.61 -6.84
CA ALA A 678 32.23 2.91 -5.41
C ALA A 678 31.33 1.89 -4.67
N PRO A 679 31.62 1.57 -3.40
CA PRO A 679 30.75 0.73 -2.58
C PRO A 679 29.30 1.22 -2.62
N LEU A 680 28.31 0.34 -2.47
CA LEU A 680 26.92 0.80 -2.44
C LEU A 680 26.63 1.62 -1.19
N GLN A 681 25.78 2.64 -1.32
CA GLN A 681 25.31 3.38 -0.16
C GLN A 681 24.39 2.50 0.71
N PRO A 682 24.61 2.45 2.04
CA PRO A 682 23.66 1.84 2.94
C PRO A 682 22.41 2.72 3.00
N GLN A 683 21.26 2.15 2.69
CA GLN A 683 19.99 2.84 2.86
C GLN A 683 19.76 3.05 4.37
N PRO A 684 19.54 4.29 4.84
CA PRO A 684 19.14 4.53 6.21
C PRO A 684 17.86 3.74 6.48
N ARG A 685 17.91 2.81 7.44
CA ARG A 685 16.70 2.14 7.92
C ARG A 685 15.85 3.18 8.63
N LEU A 686 15.04 3.92 7.87
CA LEU A 686 13.98 4.74 8.42
C LEU A 686 13.10 3.80 9.22
N ARG A 687 12.97 4.05 10.52
CA ARG A 687 11.91 3.45 11.34
C ARG A 687 10.59 4.01 10.84
N GLN A 688 10.11 3.55 9.69
CA GLN A 688 8.71 3.72 9.33
C GLN A 688 7.92 2.87 10.31
N GLY A 689 6.91 3.48 10.94
CA GLY A 689 5.85 2.70 11.56
C GLY A 689 5.25 1.76 10.52
N LEU A 690 4.67 0.66 10.97
CA LEU A 690 3.96 -0.26 10.10
C LEU A 690 2.93 0.51 9.26
N ALA A 691 2.82 0.22 7.96
CA ALA A 691 1.77 0.77 7.11
C ALA A 691 0.39 0.55 7.75
N SER A 692 -0.56 1.46 7.51
CA SER A 692 -1.88 1.39 8.16
C SER A 692 -2.49 -0.01 8.02
N GLY A 693 -2.93 -0.56 9.16
CA GLY A 693 -3.47 -1.91 9.25
C GLY A 693 -2.45 -3.05 9.26
N HIS A 694 -1.14 -2.84 9.03
CA HIS A 694 -0.10 -3.88 9.16
C HIS A 694 0.33 -4.08 10.62
N ARG A 695 0.77 -5.30 10.96
CA ARG A 695 1.31 -5.66 12.29
C ARG A 695 2.60 -6.44 12.17
N LYS A 696 3.43 -6.41 13.20
CA LYS A 696 4.59 -7.31 13.32
C LYS A 696 4.17 -8.65 13.89
N ILE A 697 4.60 -9.74 13.25
CA ILE A 697 4.49 -11.10 13.75
C ILE A 697 5.87 -11.61 14.10
N CYS A 698 6.03 -12.09 15.34
CA CYS A 698 7.22 -12.78 15.80
C CYS A 698 6.99 -14.29 15.69
N SER A 699 7.94 -15.03 15.12
CA SER A 699 7.89 -16.48 14.93
C SER A 699 9.11 -17.18 15.50
N LEU A 700 8.91 -18.33 16.14
CA LEU A 700 9.98 -19.21 16.60
C LEU A 700 10.45 -20.14 15.47
N GLY A 701 11.75 -20.33 15.34
CA GLY A 701 12.38 -21.25 14.40
C GLY A 701 13.64 -21.90 14.97
N VAL A 702 14.32 -22.72 14.15
CA VAL A 702 15.58 -23.38 14.51
C VAL A 702 16.69 -22.87 13.61
N GLU A 703 17.67 -22.18 14.18
CA GLU A 703 18.75 -21.56 13.41
C GLU A 703 19.89 -22.51 13.07
N ALA A 704 20.15 -23.47 13.96
CA ALA A 704 21.18 -24.50 13.84
C ALA A 704 20.86 -25.64 14.83
N PRO A 705 21.55 -26.80 14.77
CA PRO A 705 21.37 -27.84 15.77
C PRO A 705 21.54 -27.28 17.20
N GLY A 706 20.57 -27.55 18.06
CA GLY A 706 20.52 -27.08 19.46
C GLY A 706 20.20 -25.59 19.65
N ARG A 707 19.98 -24.82 18.59
CA ARG A 707 19.80 -23.36 18.66
C ARG A 707 18.48 -22.93 18.02
N ALA A 708 17.51 -22.59 18.87
CA ALA A 708 16.27 -21.94 18.47
C ALA A 708 16.44 -20.41 18.40
N TYR A 709 15.64 -19.74 17.57
CA TYR A 709 15.69 -18.28 17.39
C TYR A 709 14.31 -17.70 17.09
N PHE A 710 14.17 -16.38 17.31
CA PHE A 710 13.01 -15.60 16.89
C PHE A 710 13.34 -14.77 15.65
N PHE A 711 12.36 -14.61 14.77
CA PHE A 711 12.40 -13.65 13.67
C PHE A 711 11.06 -12.94 13.51
N ASP A 712 11.13 -11.69 13.05
CA ASP A 712 9.96 -10.84 12.81
C ASP A 712 9.68 -10.73 11.30
N TYR A 713 8.39 -10.66 10.95
CA TYR A 713 7.94 -10.24 9.63
C TYR A 713 6.67 -9.41 9.72
N ASP A 714 6.42 -8.59 8.71
CA ASP A 714 5.24 -7.74 8.63
C ASP A 714 4.07 -8.51 8.03
N GLU A 715 2.90 -8.39 8.67
CA GLU A 715 1.65 -9.02 8.24
C GLU A 715 0.61 -7.93 7.94
N GLY A 716 0.12 -7.91 6.69
CA GLY A 716 -0.91 -6.97 6.23
C GLY A 716 -2.31 -7.25 6.81
N PRO A 717 -3.28 -6.33 6.59
CA PRO A 717 -4.68 -6.54 6.99
C PRO A 717 -5.30 -7.77 6.30
N PRO A 718 -6.27 -8.45 6.93
CA PRO A 718 -6.92 -9.62 6.33
C PRO A 718 -7.67 -9.17 5.06
N ALA A 719 -7.55 -9.93 3.98
CA ALA A 719 -8.36 -9.74 2.78
C ALA A 719 -9.80 -10.22 2.99
N ASP A 720 -10.68 -9.96 2.02
CA ASP A 720 -12.05 -10.48 2.06
C ASP A 720 -12.03 -12.02 2.08
N GLY A 721 -12.81 -12.62 2.99
CA GLY A 721 -12.79 -14.07 3.23
C GLY A 721 -11.72 -14.55 4.22
N GLN A 722 -10.85 -13.67 4.73
CA GLN A 722 -9.82 -14.02 5.72
C GLN A 722 -10.13 -13.48 7.12
N LEU A 723 -9.40 -13.96 8.12
CA LEU A 723 -9.49 -13.48 9.49
C LEU A 723 -8.11 -13.38 10.16
N ARG A 724 -7.98 -12.47 11.12
CA ARG A 724 -6.78 -12.32 11.94
C ARG A 724 -6.91 -13.05 13.25
N LEU A 725 -5.83 -13.72 13.60
CA LEU A 725 -5.65 -14.51 14.80
C LEU A 725 -4.56 -13.89 15.67
N ASP A 726 -4.85 -13.76 16.96
CA ASP A 726 -3.89 -13.45 18.01
C ASP A 726 -3.64 -14.72 18.80
N THR A 727 -2.44 -15.28 18.71
CA THR A 727 -2.11 -16.54 19.37
C THR A 727 -2.14 -16.36 20.88
N LEU A 728 -2.80 -17.28 21.57
CA LEU A 728 -2.89 -17.36 23.02
C LEU A 728 -1.91 -18.41 23.57
N PHE A 729 -1.89 -19.58 22.94
CA PHE A 729 -1.07 -20.72 23.33
C PHE A 729 -0.57 -21.44 22.10
N THR A 730 0.62 -22.05 22.20
CA THR A 730 1.14 -22.95 21.19
C THR A 730 1.84 -24.14 21.84
N GLY A 731 1.51 -25.35 21.39
CA GLY A 731 2.04 -26.60 21.94
C GLY A 731 3.32 -27.06 21.24
N LEU A 732 4.32 -27.50 22.01
CA LEU A 732 5.52 -28.12 21.44
C LEU A 732 5.29 -29.62 21.21
N SER A 733 5.51 -30.09 20.00
CA SER A 733 5.47 -31.52 19.68
C SER A 733 6.86 -32.15 19.74
N ALA A 734 7.16 -32.76 20.89
CA ALA A 734 8.47 -33.37 21.14
C ALA A 734 8.87 -34.49 20.16
N GLY A 735 7.90 -35.17 19.55
CA GLY A 735 8.15 -36.27 18.60
C GLY A 735 8.66 -35.82 17.23
N THR A 736 8.35 -34.59 16.82
CA THR A 736 8.69 -34.05 15.50
C THR A 736 9.58 -32.82 15.62
N GLU A 737 9.19 -31.85 16.43
CA GLU A 737 9.88 -30.55 16.46
C GLU A 737 11.27 -30.63 17.07
N LEU A 738 11.47 -31.47 18.09
CA LEU A 738 12.80 -31.70 18.65
C LEU A 738 13.72 -32.46 17.70
N THR A 739 13.21 -33.13 16.66
CA THR A 739 14.06 -33.76 15.64
C THR A 739 14.73 -32.72 14.75
N PHE A 740 14.07 -31.55 14.57
CA PHE A 740 14.70 -30.39 13.95
C PHE A 740 15.80 -29.84 14.85
N LEU A 741 15.54 -29.67 16.16
CA LEU A 741 16.56 -29.18 17.08
C LEU A 741 17.76 -30.13 17.24
N LYS A 742 17.52 -31.44 17.19
CA LYS A 742 18.56 -32.48 17.36
C LYS A 742 19.28 -32.84 16.07
N HIS A 743 18.85 -32.30 14.92
CA HIS A 743 19.36 -32.68 13.60
C HIS A 743 19.23 -34.19 13.31
N THR A 744 18.11 -34.79 13.71
CA THR A 744 17.82 -36.22 13.51
C THR A 744 16.65 -36.45 12.57
N ASN A 745 16.03 -35.38 12.06
CA ASN A 745 14.93 -35.49 11.12
C ASN A 745 15.42 -36.04 9.76
N PRO A 746 14.75 -37.05 9.17
CA PRO A 746 15.11 -37.61 7.87
C PRO A 746 15.25 -36.57 6.75
N TYR A 747 14.49 -35.47 6.81
CA TYR A 747 14.53 -34.41 5.80
C TYR A 747 15.87 -33.65 5.73
N PHE A 748 16.75 -33.77 6.73
CA PHE A 748 18.13 -33.23 6.66
C PHE A 748 19.09 -34.10 5.84
N HIS A 749 18.68 -35.31 5.46
CA HIS A 749 19.54 -36.28 4.79
C HIS A 749 18.92 -36.87 3.51
N SER A 750 17.59 -36.74 3.38
CA SER A 750 16.82 -37.27 2.26
C SER A 750 15.66 -36.35 1.93
N ARG A 751 15.19 -36.42 0.68
CA ARG A 751 14.04 -35.68 0.17
C ARG A 751 12.87 -36.61 -0.03
N PHE A 752 11.67 -36.23 0.35
CA PHE A 752 10.49 -37.01 0.02
C PHE A 752 9.92 -36.58 -1.34
N ASP A 753 10.06 -37.42 -2.36
CA ASP A 753 9.38 -37.23 -3.64
C ASP A 753 7.89 -37.55 -3.45
N GLY A 754 7.07 -36.52 -3.26
CA GLY A 754 5.63 -36.67 -3.05
C GLY A 754 4.87 -37.27 -4.23
N GLY A 755 5.38 -37.13 -5.46
CA GLY A 755 4.75 -37.69 -6.66
C GLY A 755 4.98 -39.20 -6.78
N ARG A 756 6.17 -39.67 -6.37
CA ARG A 756 6.52 -41.09 -6.35
C ARG A 756 6.24 -41.78 -5.02
N GLY A 757 6.12 -41.02 -3.93
CA GLY A 757 5.94 -41.52 -2.58
C GLY A 757 7.18 -42.18 -1.99
N VAL A 758 8.39 -41.74 -2.35
CA VAL A 758 9.66 -42.35 -1.92
C VAL A 758 10.64 -41.30 -1.38
N PHE A 759 11.51 -41.71 -0.44
CA PHE A 759 12.65 -40.90 -0.04
C PHE A 759 13.80 -41.07 -1.04
N MET A 760 14.39 -39.95 -1.45
CA MET A 760 15.59 -39.85 -2.26
C MET A 760 16.76 -39.56 -1.32
N GLU A 761 17.61 -40.55 -1.09
CA GLU A 761 18.79 -40.41 -0.22
C GLU A 761 19.84 -39.47 -0.83
N GLY A 762 20.50 -38.68 0.01
CA GLY A 762 21.56 -37.76 -0.41
C GLY A 762 21.06 -36.43 -0.98
N GLU A 763 19.75 -36.24 -1.06
CA GLU A 763 19.10 -34.99 -1.48
C GLU A 763 18.35 -34.40 -0.27
N PRO A 764 18.96 -33.58 0.60
CA PRO A 764 18.25 -33.01 1.75
C PRO A 764 17.12 -32.06 1.31
N ASP A 765 15.94 -32.20 1.92
CA ASP A 765 14.77 -31.32 1.72
C ASP A 765 14.79 -30.10 2.65
N LEU A 766 15.47 -30.22 3.80
CA LEU A 766 15.57 -29.16 4.80
C LEU A 766 17.02 -28.80 5.06
N HIS A 767 17.24 -27.49 5.21
CA HIS A 767 18.48 -26.90 5.66
C HIS A 767 18.19 -25.90 6.78
N TYR A 768 19.20 -25.61 7.60
CA TYR A 768 19.09 -24.53 8.56
C TYR A 768 19.29 -23.16 7.89
N PRO A 769 18.61 -22.10 8.36
CA PRO A 769 17.60 -22.12 9.43
C PRO A 769 16.29 -22.78 8.98
N VAL A 770 15.61 -23.46 9.89
CA VAL A 770 14.24 -23.98 9.71
C VAL A 770 13.27 -22.94 10.29
N PRO A 771 12.66 -22.07 9.47
CA PRO A 771 11.68 -21.09 9.93
C PRO A 771 10.32 -21.76 10.20
N PHE A 772 9.45 -21.06 10.93
CA PHE A 772 8.05 -21.47 11.17
C PHE A 772 7.89 -22.87 11.77
N LEU A 773 8.43 -23.06 12.97
CA LEU A 773 8.25 -24.28 13.74
C LEU A 773 6.82 -24.30 14.36
N GLY A 774 6.25 -25.48 14.60
CA GLY A 774 4.98 -25.64 15.35
C GLY A 774 3.77 -26.00 14.49
N TYR A 775 2.75 -26.57 15.12
CA TYR A 775 1.48 -26.96 14.48
C TYR A 775 0.32 -27.19 15.48
N MET A 776 0.41 -26.61 16.68
CA MET A 776 -0.51 -26.86 17.81
C MET A 776 -0.97 -25.53 18.43
N GLU A 777 -1.59 -24.66 17.65
CA GLU A 777 -1.87 -23.29 18.06
C GLU A 777 -3.32 -23.08 18.51
N VAL A 778 -3.50 -22.20 19.49
CA VAL A 778 -4.80 -21.69 19.94
C VAL A 778 -4.76 -20.18 19.85
N ALA A 779 -5.74 -19.58 19.18
CA ALA A 779 -5.82 -18.15 18.98
C ALA A 779 -7.20 -17.57 19.22
N ARG A 780 -7.22 -16.27 19.52
CA ARG A 780 -8.42 -15.45 19.50
C ARG A 780 -8.55 -14.77 18.13
N VAL A 781 -9.77 -14.75 17.58
CA VAL A 781 -10.09 -13.95 16.41
C VAL A 781 -10.05 -12.47 16.79
N SER A 782 -9.10 -11.71 16.26
CA SER A 782 -8.97 -10.26 16.52
C SER A 782 -9.65 -9.41 15.46
N GLN A 783 -9.79 -9.92 14.24
CA GLN A 783 -10.55 -9.28 13.16
C GLN A 783 -11.10 -10.37 12.24
N SER A 784 -12.33 -10.21 11.75
CA SER A 784 -12.91 -11.17 10.79
C SER A 784 -13.50 -10.49 9.56
N ARG A 785 -13.12 -10.97 8.37
CA ARG A 785 -13.78 -10.70 7.08
C ARG A 785 -14.33 -11.98 6.45
N ALA A 786 -14.38 -13.06 7.23
CA ALA A 786 -14.87 -14.36 6.81
C ALA A 786 -16.22 -14.67 7.47
N HIS A 787 -17.13 -15.30 6.72
CA HIS A 787 -18.40 -15.76 7.29
C HIS A 787 -18.19 -16.91 8.27
N GLY A 788 -18.93 -16.91 9.38
CA GLY A 788 -18.94 -18.00 10.37
C GLY A 788 -17.90 -17.87 11.50
N PHE A 789 -17.09 -16.80 11.52
CA PHE A 789 -16.12 -16.53 12.58
C PHE A 789 -16.33 -15.14 13.16
N SER A 790 -16.62 -15.07 14.46
CA SER A 790 -16.84 -13.81 15.17
C SER A 790 -15.56 -13.34 15.87
N GLU A 791 -15.35 -12.03 15.90
CA GLU A 791 -14.29 -11.42 16.73
C GLU A 791 -14.47 -11.82 18.20
N GLY A 792 -13.36 -12.13 18.87
CA GLY A 792 -13.33 -12.65 20.24
C GLY A 792 -13.45 -14.17 20.37
N ALA A 793 -13.90 -14.90 19.33
CA ALA A 793 -13.96 -16.36 19.34
C ALA A 793 -12.57 -16.99 19.51
N VAL A 794 -12.50 -18.12 20.21
CA VAL A 794 -11.25 -18.87 20.41
C VAL A 794 -11.26 -20.08 19.48
N LEU A 795 -10.19 -20.23 18.70
CA LEU A 795 -10.03 -21.28 17.71
C LEU A 795 -8.76 -22.08 17.98
N ALA A 796 -8.82 -23.39 17.76
CA ALA A 796 -7.63 -24.23 17.58
C ALA A 796 -7.28 -24.30 16.09
N ALA A 797 -5.99 -24.21 15.78
CA ALA A 797 -5.45 -24.13 14.43
C ALA A 797 -4.02 -24.69 14.33
N SER A 798 -3.47 -24.67 13.11
CA SER A 798 -2.14 -25.18 12.80
C SER A 798 -1.42 -24.24 11.83
N TYR A 799 -0.57 -23.36 12.33
CA TYR A 799 0.15 -22.34 11.55
C TYR A 799 1.56 -21.99 12.09
N GLY A 800 2.00 -22.63 13.18
CA GLY A 800 3.32 -22.46 13.77
C GLY A 800 3.37 -21.50 14.97
N HIS A 801 4.42 -21.63 15.77
CA HIS A 801 4.78 -20.85 16.97
C HIS A 801 4.97 -19.36 16.64
N LYS A 802 3.86 -18.65 16.41
CA LYS A 802 3.80 -17.25 15.99
C LYS A 802 3.01 -16.43 17.00
N SER A 803 3.28 -15.13 17.08
CA SER A 803 2.49 -14.20 17.89
C SER A 803 1.07 -13.94 17.34
N GLY A 804 0.86 -14.20 16.05
CA GLY A 804 -0.43 -14.09 15.38
C GLY A 804 -0.35 -14.64 13.95
N HIS A 805 -1.50 -14.75 13.30
CA HIS A 805 -1.59 -15.26 11.93
C HIS A 805 -2.84 -14.72 11.20
N THR A 806 -2.72 -14.36 9.94
CA THR A 806 -3.88 -14.16 9.04
C THR A 806 -4.23 -15.50 8.40
N ALA A 807 -5.38 -16.04 8.78
CA ALA A 807 -5.87 -17.35 8.34
C ALA A 807 -6.94 -17.22 7.25
N ASP A 808 -6.95 -18.18 6.35
CA ASP A 808 -7.98 -18.39 5.34
C ASP A 808 -8.78 -19.66 5.69
N PRO A 809 -10.06 -19.56 6.10
CA PRO A 809 -10.88 -20.73 6.45
C PRO A 809 -11.04 -21.79 5.35
N TYR A 810 -10.77 -21.44 4.09
CA TYR A 810 -10.79 -22.39 2.98
C TYR A 810 -9.55 -23.28 2.94
N HIS A 811 -8.41 -22.77 3.38
CA HIS A 811 -7.12 -23.46 3.35
C HIS A 811 -6.69 -23.98 4.73
N ASP A 812 -6.99 -23.23 5.78
CA ASP A 812 -6.56 -23.50 7.15
C ASP A 812 -7.59 -24.29 7.95
N LEU A 813 -7.10 -25.24 8.76
CA LEU A 813 -7.94 -25.96 9.70
C LEU A 813 -8.25 -25.07 10.91
N LEU A 814 -9.45 -24.48 10.91
CA LEU A 814 -9.94 -23.67 12.02
C LEU A 814 -11.07 -24.38 12.76
N VAL A 815 -10.85 -24.74 14.01
CA VAL A 815 -11.82 -25.46 14.86
C VAL A 815 -12.21 -24.58 16.03
N GLN A 816 -13.49 -24.24 16.13
CA GLN A 816 -13.99 -23.39 17.20
C GLN A 816 -14.02 -24.14 18.53
N MET A 817 -13.45 -23.51 19.56
CA MET A 817 -13.42 -24.06 20.91
C MET A 817 -14.73 -23.75 21.65
N PRO A 818 -15.34 -24.73 22.34
CA PRO A 818 -16.44 -24.47 23.27
C PRO A 818 -16.03 -23.48 24.37
N LEU A 819 -16.95 -22.61 24.79
CA LEU A 819 -16.65 -21.55 25.77
C LEU A 819 -16.31 -22.11 27.16
N GLU A 820 -16.83 -23.30 27.48
CA GLU A 820 -16.66 -23.98 28.76
C GLU A 820 -15.31 -24.72 28.87
N LEU A 821 -14.62 -24.93 27.74
CA LEU A 821 -13.34 -25.63 27.72
C LEU A 821 -12.19 -24.66 28.00
N ASP A 822 -11.20 -25.08 28.82
CA ASP A 822 -9.95 -24.32 28.99
C ASP A 822 -9.29 -24.11 27.60
N PRO A 823 -9.11 -22.86 27.14
CA PRO A 823 -8.48 -22.57 25.85
C PRO A 823 -7.13 -23.26 25.66
N LEU A 824 -6.37 -23.46 26.74
CA LEU A 824 -5.07 -24.13 26.68
C LEU A 824 -5.18 -25.54 26.08
N LEU A 825 -6.26 -26.27 26.37
CA LEU A 825 -6.49 -27.61 25.86
C LEU A 825 -6.66 -27.65 24.33
N GLY A 826 -6.96 -26.51 23.70
CA GLY A 826 -7.07 -26.39 22.24
C GLY A 826 -5.81 -26.79 21.49
N ILE A 827 -4.63 -26.75 22.13
CA ILE A 827 -3.36 -27.19 21.52
C ILE A 827 -3.41 -28.65 21.07
N PHE A 828 -4.29 -29.48 21.65
CA PHE A 828 -4.47 -30.88 21.23
C PHE A 828 -5.43 -31.05 20.05
N VAL A 829 -6.27 -30.05 19.73
CA VAL A 829 -7.44 -30.22 18.84
C VAL A 829 -7.07 -30.27 17.37
N ALA A 830 -6.13 -29.43 16.91
CA ALA A 830 -5.81 -29.34 15.48
C ALA A 830 -4.98 -30.53 14.97
N GLN A 831 -4.17 -31.15 15.84
CA GLN A 831 -3.16 -32.13 15.42
C GLN A 831 -3.07 -33.38 16.32
N MET A 832 -2.68 -33.26 17.60
CA MET A 832 -2.35 -34.43 18.44
C MET A 832 -3.54 -35.35 18.71
N GLY A 833 -4.71 -34.79 19.01
CA GLY A 833 -5.94 -35.56 19.18
C GLY A 833 -6.40 -36.22 17.89
N PRO A 834 -6.40 -35.51 16.74
CA PRO A 834 -6.63 -36.14 15.44
C PRO A 834 -5.71 -37.33 15.13
N ILE A 835 -4.43 -37.32 15.55
CA ILE A 835 -3.53 -38.49 15.42
C ILE A 835 -4.12 -39.68 16.19
N ALA A 836 -4.45 -39.48 17.46
CA ALA A 836 -4.97 -40.54 18.33
C ALA A 836 -6.34 -41.07 17.83
N ALA A 837 -7.25 -40.16 17.48
CA ALA A 837 -8.56 -40.50 16.91
C ALA A 837 -8.42 -41.25 15.58
N ASN A 838 -7.49 -40.86 14.71
CA ASN A 838 -7.21 -41.59 13.47
C ASN A 838 -6.65 -42.99 13.76
N GLY A 839 -5.83 -43.15 14.81
CA GLY A 839 -5.43 -44.46 15.31
C GLY A 839 -6.63 -45.36 15.59
N ILE A 840 -7.61 -44.88 16.36
CA ILE A 840 -8.85 -45.61 16.62
C ILE A 840 -9.60 -45.91 15.32
N LEU A 841 -9.69 -44.95 14.40
CA LEU A 841 -10.34 -45.15 13.10
C LEU A 841 -9.67 -46.25 12.27
N HIS A 842 -8.34 -46.38 12.35
CA HIS A 842 -7.60 -47.49 11.73
C HIS A 842 -7.93 -48.84 12.38
N ALA A 843 -8.14 -48.88 13.69
CA ALA A 843 -8.63 -50.09 14.37
C ALA A 843 -10.07 -50.45 13.97
N ASP A 844 -10.93 -49.44 13.76
CA ASP A 844 -12.29 -49.65 13.24
C ASP A 844 -12.24 -50.22 11.82
N ALA A 845 -11.43 -49.63 10.95
CA ALA A 845 -11.29 -50.05 9.56
C ALA A 845 -10.67 -51.45 9.43
N GLU A 846 -9.81 -51.86 10.35
CA GLU A 846 -9.29 -53.24 10.39
C GLU A 846 -10.42 -54.26 10.61
N THR A 847 -11.44 -53.89 11.39
CA THR A 847 -12.58 -54.78 11.66
C THR A 847 -13.66 -54.70 10.59
N PHE A 848 -13.95 -53.50 10.06
CA PHE A 848 -15.13 -53.23 9.24
C PHE A 848 -14.82 -52.78 7.81
N GLY A 849 -13.54 -52.68 7.43
CA GLY A 849 -13.12 -52.11 6.14
C GLY A 849 -13.57 -50.66 5.98
N ALA A 850 -14.10 -50.31 4.80
CA ALA A 850 -14.64 -48.98 4.54
C ALA A 850 -16.03 -48.73 5.15
N ASN A 851 -16.67 -49.75 5.74
CA ASN A 851 -18.03 -49.66 6.28
C ASN A 851 -18.01 -49.47 7.81
N VAL A 852 -17.18 -48.55 8.30
CA VAL A 852 -17.08 -48.25 9.74
C VAL A 852 -18.40 -47.63 10.24
N PRO A 853 -19.09 -48.26 11.22
CA PRO A 853 -20.40 -47.77 11.67
C PRO A 853 -20.30 -46.53 12.57
N ALA A 854 -19.27 -46.44 13.41
CA ALA A 854 -18.97 -45.30 14.28
C ALA A 854 -17.49 -45.36 14.70
N LEU A 855 -16.93 -44.22 15.14
CA LEU A 855 -15.59 -44.19 15.71
C LEU A 855 -15.56 -45.02 16.99
N GLY A 856 -14.58 -45.92 17.09
CA GLY A 856 -14.38 -46.80 18.22
C GLY A 856 -15.11 -48.15 18.14
N ALA A 857 -15.87 -48.40 17.07
CA ALA A 857 -16.54 -49.68 16.87
C ALA A 857 -15.59 -50.90 16.87
N GLY A 858 -14.34 -50.70 16.45
CA GLY A 858 -13.29 -51.72 16.40
C GLY A 858 -12.62 -51.97 17.75
N VAL A 859 -12.71 -51.04 18.70
CA VAL A 859 -12.17 -51.21 20.07
C VAL A 859 -13.24 -51.57 21.10
N ALA A 860 -14.50 -51.23 20.83
CA ALA A 860 -15.62 -51.47 21.74
C ALA A 860 -15.71 -52.95 22.18
N GLY A 861 -15.73 -53.18 23.50
CA GLY A 861 -15.79 -54.49 24.14
C GLY A 861 -14.48 -55.29 24.10
N ARG A 862 -13.39 -54.76 23.53
CA ARG A 862 -12.13 -55.48 23.37
C ARG A 862 -11.04 -54.99 24.34
N PRO A 863 -10.14 -55.89 24.77
CA PRO A 863 -8.94 -55.49 25.48
C PRO A 863 -7.96 -54.80 24.52
N VAL A 864 -7.52 -53.62 24.90
CA VAL A 864 -6.59 -52.79 24.13
C VAL A 864 -5.31 -52.60 24.92
N ILE A 865 -4.17 -52.76 24.25
CA ILE A 865 -2.87 -52.38 24.78
C ILE A 865 -2.33 -51.17 24.02
N VAL A 866 -1.78 -50.18 24.74
CA VAL A 866 -1.12 -49.00 24.17
C VAL A 866 0.33 -48.98 24.62
N LEU A 867 1.27 -49.03 23.68
CA LEU A 867 2.70 -48.96 23.93
C LEU A 867 3.15 -47.50 23.72
N GLY A 868 3.72 -46.93 24.77
CA GLY A 868 4.03 -45.50 24.91
C GLY A 868 2.98 -44.73 25.70
N ALA A 869 3.42 -44.09 26.77
CA ALA A 869 2.65 -43.17 27.60
C ALA A 869 3.08 -41.71 27.38
N GLY A 870 3.46 -41.36 26.15
CA GLY A 870 3.59 -39.96 25.72
C GLY A 870 2.23 -39.35 25.36
N THR A 871 2.20 -38.10 24.90
CA THR A 871 0.96 -37.37 24.56
C THR A 871 -0.01 -38.18 23.68
N VAL A 872 0.46 -38.67 22.53
CA VAL A 872 -0.38 -39.43 21.58
C VAL A 872 -0.87 -40.76 22.20
N GLY A 873 0.00 -41.46 22.94
CA GLY A 873 -0.35 -42.71 23.59
C GLY A 873 -1.42 -42.55 24.67
N LEU A 874 -1.26 -41.55 25.55
CA LEU A 874 -2.26 -41.21 26.56
C LEU A 874 -3.61 -40.83 25.93
N MET A 875 -3.61 -39.98 24.89
CA MET A 875 -4.85 -39.65 24.18
C MET A 875 -5.49 -40.88 23.52
N THR A 876 -4.69 -41.78 22.95
CA THR A 876 -5.19 -43.02 22.32
C THR A 876 -5.83 -43.95 23.36
N ALA A 877 -5.20 -44.10 24.53
CA ALA A 877 -5.74 -44.89 25.64
C ALA A 877 -7.05 -44.29 26.18
N LEU A 878 -7.12 -42.97 26.34
CA LEU A 878 -8.33 -42.27 26.74
C LEU A 878 -9.47 -42.42 25.73
N PHE A 879 -9.18 -42.25 24.43
CA PHE A 879 -10.16 -42.51 23.38
C PHE A 879 -10.66 -43.95 23.42
N ALA A 880 -9.76 -44.94 23.52
CA ALA A 880 -10.15 -46.34 23.60
C ALA A 880 -11.08 -46.60 24.81
N ARG A 881 -10.79 -46.01 25.97
CA ARG A 881 -11.61 -46.10 27.18
C ARG A 881 -13.00 -45.48 26.97
N VAL A 882 -13.06 -44.24 26.51
CA VAL A 882 -14.32 -43.50 26.31
C VAL A 882 -15.18 -44.15 25.23
N LEU A 883 -14.55 -44.74 24.22
CA LEU A 883 -15.23 -45.44 23.13
C LEU A 883 -15.53 -46.92 23.44
N GLY A 884 -15.38 -47.34 24.70
CA GLY A 884 -15.93 -48.58 25.21
C GLY A 884 -15.04 -49.81 25.12
N ALA A 885 -13.72 -49.67 25.02
CA ALA A 885 -12.80 -50.79 25.22
C ALA A 885 -13.06 -51.46 26.58
N SER A 886 -13.01 -52.80 26.62
CA SER A 886 -13.35 -53.54 27.85
C SER A 886 -12.24 -53.50 28.90
N ASP A 887 -11.00 -53.29 28.45
CA ASP A 887 -9.82 -53.10 29.29
C ASP A 887 -8.81 -52.28 28.49
N VAL A 888 -8.15 -51.31 29.14
CA VAL A 888 -7.13 -50.46 28.50
C VAL A 888 -5.87 -50.49 29.35
N LEU A 889 -4.84 -51.12 28.80
CA LEU A 889 -3.52 -51.23 29.42
C LEU A 889 -2.55 -50.35 28.65
N ILE A 890 -1.85 -49.46 29.35
CA ILE A 890 -0.79 -48.63 28.76
C ILE A 890 0.57 -49.05 29.30
N ALA A 891 1.59 -49.08 28.45
CA ALA A 891 2.93 -49.49 28.85
C ALA A 891 4.00 -48.51 28.39
N ASP A 892 4.91 -48.14 29.29
CA ASP A 892 6.03 -47.25 29.00
C ASP A 892 7.20 -47.56 29.96
N PRO A 893 8.47 -47.51 29.51
CA PRO A 893 9.60 -47.71 30.41
C PRO A 893 9.81 -46.59 31.43
N SER A 894 9.31 -45.36 31.20
CA SER A 894 9.46 -44.25 32.16
C SER A 894 8.47 -44.37 33.31
N ASP A 895 9.00 -44.38 34.53
CA ASP A 895 8.20 -44.41 35.77
C ASP A 895 7.28 -43.18 35.85
N PHE A 896 7.83 -41.99 35.60
CA PHE A 896 7.07 -40.74 35.54
C PHE A 896 5.86 -40.82 34.60
N ARG A 897 6.04 -41.34 33.38
CA ARG A 897 4.92 -41.44 32.42
C ARG A 897 3.86 -42.44 32.85
N ARG A 898 4.27 -43.54 33.49
CA ARG A 898 3.33 -44.52 34.05
C ARG A 898 2.54 -43.93 35.22
N GLU A 899 3.20 -43.21 36.13
CA GLU A 899 2.53 -42.51 37.23
C GLU A 899 1.49 -41.50 36.72
N LYS A 900 1.80 -40.77 35.63
CA LYS A 900 0.83 -39.88 34.98
C LYS A 900 -0.36 -40.66 34.39
N ALA A 901 -0.12 -41.80 33.75
CA ALA A 901 -1.20 -42.64 33.25
C ALA A 901 -2.10 -43.19 34.38
N GLU A 902 -1.51 -43.62 35.50
CA GLU A 902 -2.23 -44.11 36.68
C GLU A 902 -3.07 -43.01 37.34
N ALA A 903 -2.52 -41.79 37.45
CA ALA A 903 -3.26 -40.62 37.93
C ALA A 903 -4.49 -40.30 37.03
N MET A 904 -4.40 -40.64 35.75
CA MET A 904 -5.49 -40.54 34.77
C MET A 904 -6.47 -41.73 34.81
N GLY A 905 -6.29 -42.67 35.75
CA GLY A 905 -7.13 -43.84 35.94
C GLY A 905 -6.91 -44.96 34.92
N LEU A 906 -5.72 -45.03 34.29
CA LEU A 906 -5.34 -46.09 33.37
C LEU A 906 -4.47 -47.13 34.08
N THR A 907 -4.59 -48.40 33.70
CA THR A 907 -3.68 -49.45 34.17
C THR A 907 -2.35 -49.31 33.45
N ALA A 908 -1.29 -48.93 34.17
CA ALA A 908 0.04 -48.76 33.61
C ALA A 908 1.02 -49.84 34.08
N MET A 909 1.93 -50.28 33.20
CA MET A 909 3.03 -51.19 33.57
C MET A 909 4.22 -51.07 32.61
N THR A 910 5.32 -51.76 32.91
CA THR A 910 6.46 -51.82 31.96
C THR A 910 6.09 -52.64 30.73
N GLU A 911 6.78 -52.40 29.60
CA GLU A 911 6.51 -53.12 28.35
C GLU A 911 6.67 -54.65 28.49
N ASP A 912 7.63 -55.12 29.30
CA ASP A 912 7.82 -56.56 29.55
C ASP A 912 6.67 -57.16 30.37
N GLN A 913 6.18 -56.44 31.38
CA GLN A 913 5.00 -56.86 32.14
C GLN A 913 3.74 -56.85 31.27
N ALA A 914 3.63 -55.91 30.34
CA ALA A 914 2.44 -55.69 29.54
C ALA A 914 2.08 -56.87 28.64
N TRP A 915 3.05 -57.41 27.89
CA TRP A 915 2.77 -58.57 27.03
C TRP A 915 2.51 -59.83 27.86
N GLN A 916 3.21 -60.02 28.99
CA GLN A 916 2.98 -61.15 29.90
C GLN A 916 1.58 -61.09 30.51
N HIS A 917 1.18 -59.89 30.96
CA HIS A 917 -0.15 -59.64 31.48
C HIS A 917 -1.21 -59.93 30.42
N ALA A 918 -1.06 -59.39 29.21
CA ALA A 918 -1.98 -59.64 28.10
C ALA A 918 -2.12 -61.15 27.79
N LYS A 919 -1.01 -61.89 27.72
CA LYS A 919 -1.00 -63.34 27.46
C LYS A 919 -1.56 -64.18 28.61
N ALA A 920 -1.43 -63.70 29.85
CA ALA A 920 -1.97 -64.39 31.02
C ALA A 920 -3.47 -64.12 31.22
N ARG A 921 -3.89 -62.86 31.05
CA ARG A 921 -5.19 -62.33 31.44
C ARG A 921 -6.25 -62.43 30.35
N TRP A 922 -5.88 -62.20 29.10
CA TRP A 922 -6.81 -62.12 27.98
C TRP A 922 -6.75 -63.39 27.15
N HIS A 923 -7.71 -64.29 27.37
CA HIS A 923 -7.85 -65.55 26.65
C HIS A 923 -9.34 -65.85 26.40
N ASP A 924 -9.68 -66.28 25.20
CA ASP A 924 -11.07 -66.58 24.78
C ASP A 924 -11.35 -68.09 24.68
N GLY A 925 -10.40 -68.92 25.14
CA GLY A 925 -10.52 -70.38 25.19
C GLY A 925 -10.49 -71.10 23.84
N THR A 926 -10.43 -70.38 22.72
CA THR A 926 -10.56 -70.96 21.36
C THR A 926 -9.63 -70.35 20.30
N MET A 927 -9.37 -69.03 20.35
CA MET A 927 -8.62 -68.24 19.35
C MET A 927 -7.26 -67.73 19.85
N GLY A 928 -6.85 -68.07 21.07
CA GLY A 928 -5.50 -67.85 21.60
C GLY A 928 -5.45 -66.89 22.78
N ARG A 929 -4.25 -66.40 23.11
CA ARG A 929 -3.97 -65.53 24.26
C ARG A 929 -3.41 -64.19 23.79
N GLY A 930 -3.81 -63.08 24.41
CA GLY A 930 -3.30 -61.73 24.14
C GLY A 930 -4.36 -60.71 23.73
N ALA A 931 -3.92 -59.49 23.42
CA ALA A 931 -4.77 -58.40 22.97
C ALA A 931 -5.30 -58.65 21.54
N ASP A 932 -6.50 -58.14 21.23
CA ASP A 932 -7.00 -58.12 19.84
C ASP A 932 -6.30 -57.03 19.02
N LEU A 933 -6.07 -55.87 19.67
CA LEU A 933 -5.48 -54.69 19.08
C LEU A 933 -4.40 -54.12 20.01
N ALA A 934 -3.30 -53.69 19.40
CA ALA A 934 -2.23 -52.97 20.06
C ALA A 934 -2.00 -51.64 19.35
N PHE A 935 -1.96 -50.54 20.09
CA PHE A 935 -1.53 -49.25 19.57
C PHE A 935 -0.07 -49.03 19.96
N GLN A 936 0.76 -48.63 19.01
CA GLN A 936 2.16 -48.32 19.27
C GLN A 936 2.44 -46.86 18.91
N THR A 937 2.99 -46.10 19.85
CA THR A 937 3.23 -44.65 19.73
C THR A 937 4.69 -44.25 19.99
N ARG A 938 5.56 -45.18 20.39
CA ARG A 938 6.99 -44.91 20.58
C ARG A 938 7.77 -45.17 19.30
N ALA A 939 8.59 -44.21 18.88
CA ALA A 939 9.50 -44.36 17.74
C ALA A 939 10.71 -45.29 18.05
N HIS A 940 10.43 -46.49 18.56
CA HIS A 940 11.44 -47.47 18.96
C HIS A 940 11.05 -48.88 18.48
N PRO A 941 11.88 -49.55 17.67
CA PRO A 941 11.52 -50.83 17.06
C PRO A 941 11.30 -51.96 18.07
N GLY A 942 11.98 -51.91 19.22
CA GLY A 942 11.76 -52.87 20.31
C GLY A 942 10.33 -52.82 20.88
N SER A 943 9.74 -51.63 20.95
CA SER A 943 8.38 -51.45 21.45
C SER A 943 7.33 -51.91 20.43
N LEU A 944 7.62 -51.77 19.13
CA LEU A 944 6.81 -52.39 18.07
C LEU A 944 6.86 -53.92 18.14
N HIS A 945 8.05 -54.49 18.40
CA HIS A 945 8.18 -55.94 18.61
C HIS A 945 7.39 -56.40 19.86
N THR A 946 7.46 -55.66 20.97
CA THR A 946 6.66 -55.97 22.17
C THR A 946 5.16 -55.88 21.90
N ALA A 947 4.71 -54.90 21.10
CA ALA A 947 3.31 -54.79 20.69
C ALA A 947 2.85 -56.04 19.92
N LEU A 948 3.66 -56.52 18.97
CA LEU A 948 3.40 -57.78 18.25
C LEU A 948 3.34 -58.98 19.20
N LYS A 949 4.26 -59.05 20.15
CA LYS A 949 4.31 -60.14 21.14
C LYS A 949 3.08 -60.17 22.06
N ALA A 950 2.49 -59.02 22.36
CA ALA A 950 1.31 -58.90 23.22
C ALA A 950 0.00 -59.33 22.52
N LEU A 951 -0.05 -59.35 21.19
CA LEU A 951 -1.23 -59.69 20.42
C LEU A 951 -1.55 -61.19 20.44
N ARG A 952 -2.83 -61.53 20.33
CA ARG A 952 -3.27 -62.90 20.03
C ARG A 952 -3.07 -63.23 18.54
N PRO A 953 -3.17 -64.52 18.13
CA PRO A 953 -3.14 -64.89 16.72
C PRO A 953 -4.10 -64.05 15.87
N GLN A 954 -3.61 -63.62 14.69
CA GLN A 954 -4.31 -62.72 13.76
C GLN A 954 -4.64 -61.32 14.28
N GLY A 955 -4.09 -60.93 15.45
CA GLY A 955 -4.22 -59.57 15.97
C GLY A 955 -3.44 -58.54 15.14
N THR A 956 -3.75 -57.26 15.38
CA THR A 956 -3.21 -56.15 14.59
C THR A 956 -2.57 -55.07 15.47
N VAL A 957 -1.36 -54.63 15.11
CA VAL A 957 -0.76 -53.42 15.65
C VAL A 957 -1.16 -52.24 14.78
N ILE A 958 -1.73 -51.20 15.39
CA ILE A 958 -1.89 -49.87 14.79
C ILE A 958 -0.69 -49.02 15.24
N ASP A 959 0.22 -48.75 14.33
CA ASP A 959 1.46 -48.02 14.59
C ASP A 959 1.31 -46.53 14.22
N LEU A 960 1.39 -45.67 15.23
CA LEU A 960 1.34 -44.21 15.13
C LEU A 960 2.72 -43.57 15.29
N ALA A 961 3.77 -44.37 15.45
CA ALA A 961 5.11 -43.86 15.71
C ALA A 961 5.79 -43.34 14.44
N PHE A 962 6.58 -42.27 14.58
CA PHE A 962 7.44 -41.73 13.53
C PHE A 962 8.90 -42.14 13.76
N TYR A 963 9.37 -43.16 13.05
CA TYR A 963 10.74 -43.67 13.17
C TYR A 963 11.72 -42.80 12.39
N GLN A 964 12.86 -42.47 13.02
CA GLN A 964 13.94 -41.69 12.41
C GLN A 964 15.06 -42.58 11.82
N HIS A 965 15.04 -43.87 12.16
CA HIS A 965 16.07 -44.87 11.81
C HIS A 965 15.43 -46.22 11.44
N GLY A 966 16.26 -47.20 11.07
CA GLY A 966 15.83 -48.58 10.79
C GLY A 966 15.25 -49.33 12.00
N ALA A 967 14.85 -50.59 11.76
CA ALA A 967 14.10 -51.40 12.72
C ALA A 967 14.84 -52.68 13.17
N ASP A 968 16.11 -52.58 13.53
CA ASP A 968 16.97 -53.76 13.81
C ASP A 968 16.45 -54.65 14.94
N ALA A 969 15.72 -54.08 15.90
CA ALA A 969 15.12 -54.83 17.02
C ALA A 969 13.81 -55.55 16.65
N LEU A 970 13.27 -55.35 15.44
CA LEU A 970 12.00 -55.93 14.99
C LEU A 970 12.21 -57.32 14.37
N ARG A 971 11.87 -58.36 15.13
CA ARG A 971 12.05 -59.76 14.70
C ARG A 971 10.78 -60.30 14.04
N LEU A 972 10.65 -60.11 12.73
CA LEU A 972 9.45 -60.55 11.98
C LEU A 972 9.34 -62.08 11.84
N GLY A 973 10.42 -62.84 12.02
CA GLY A 973 10.40 -64.30 11.99
C GLY A 973 9.82 -64.97 13.24
N GLU A 974 9.58 -64.22 14.32
CA GLU A 974 9.06 -64.71 15.60
C GLU A 974 7.53 -64.65 15.61
N GLU A 975 6.92 -63.93 16.57
CA GLU A 975 5.47 -63.91 16.76
C GLU A 975 4.72 -63.38 15.53
N PHE A 976 5.29 -62.44 14.78
CA PHE A 976 4.66 -61.89 13.57
C PHE A 976 4.33 -62.99 12.54
N HIS A 977 5.34 -63.78 12.16
CA HIS A 977 5.15 -64.88 11.21
C HIS A 977 4.33 -66.02 11.81
N HIS A 978 4.62 -66.45 13.05
CA HIS A 978 4.00 -67.63 13.64
C HIS A 978 2.52 -67.43 14.00
N ASN A 979 2.14 -66.22 14.40
CA ASN A 979 0.77 -65.91 14.81
C ASN A 979 -0.05 -65.24 13.70
N GLY A 980 0.54 -65.00 12.52
CA GLY A 980 -0.13 -64.34 11.39
C GLY A 980 -0.59 -62.92 11.71
N LEU A 981 0.26 -62.14 12.37
CA LEU A 981 -0.09 -60.80 12.85
C LEU A 981 -0.06 -59.74 11.74
N ASN A 982 -0.73 -58.62 11.97
CA ASN A 982 -0.74 -57.48 11.06
C ASN A 982 -0.11 -56.23 11.68
N ILE A 983 0.46 -55.37 10.85
CA ILE A 983 0.89 -54.02 11.20
C ILE A 983 0.20 -53.03 10.26
N ARG A 984 -0.44 -52.00 10.81
CA ARG A 984 -1.08 -50.90 10.08
C ARG A 984 -0.47 -49.59 10.53
N CYS A 985 0.12 -48.84 9.61
CA CYS A 985 0.56 -47.48 9.90
C CYS A 985 -0.65 -46.52 9.88
N ALA A 986 -0.83 -45.76 10.96
CA ALA A 986 -1.81 -44.68 11.04
C ALA A 986 -1.06 -43.34 11.00
N GLN A 987 -0.98 -42.75 9.81
CA GLN A 987 -0.31 -41.47 9.57
C GLN A 987 -1.34 -40.33 9.63
N ILE A 988 -0.96 -39.18 10.19
CA ILE A 988 -1.92 -38.10 10.47
C ILE A 988 -2.63 -37.52 9.23
N ASN A 989 -1.98 -37.48 8.07
CA ASN A 989 -2.54 -36.88 6.86
C ASN A 989 -3.31 -37.87 6.00
N ARG A 990 -3.42 -39.13 6.44
CA ARG A 990 -4.06 -40.20 5.67
C ARG A 990 -4.90 -41.07 6.61
N VAL A 991 -6.21 -40.94 6.49
CA VAL A 991 -7.16 -41.86 7.13
C VAL A 991 -7.24 -43.17 6.32
N PRO A 992 -7.88 -44.24 6.84
CA PRO A 992 -8.02 -45.49 6.12
C PRO A 992 -8.67 -45.31 4.73
N ARG A 993 -8.21 -46.11 3.76
CA ARG A 993 -8.67 -46.01 2.37
C ARG A 993 -10.19 -46.14 2.28
N GLY A 994 -10.83 -45.17 1.62
CA GLY A 994 -12.28 -45.11 1.44
C GLY A 994 -13.02 -44.32 2.52
N LEU A 995 -12.36 -43.96 3.64
CA LEU A 995 -12.99 -43.20 4.73
C LEU A 995 -12.78 -41.69 4.64
N ALA A 996 -11.85 -41.20 3.80
CA ALA A 996 -11.52 -39.78 3.68
C ALA A 996 -12.73 -38.83 3.44
N PRO A 997 -13.74 -39.19 2.61
CA PRO A 997 -14.92 -38.33 2.44
C PRO A 997 -15.80 -38.20 3.70
N LEU A 998 -15.71 -39.17 4.62
CA LEU A 998 -16.51 -39.20 5.84
C LEU A 998 -15.72 -38.74 7.06
N TRP A 999 -14.40 -38.93 7.05
CA TRP A 999 -13.48 -38.67 8.15
C TRP A 999 -12.37 -37.75 7.67
N ASP A 1000 -12.70 -36.47 7.54
CA ASP A 1000 -11.71 -35.43 7.29
C ASP A 1000 -11.03 -34.99 8.60
N ARG A 1001 -10.03 -34.12 8.49
CA ARG A 1001 -9.32 -33.58 9.66
C ARG A 1001 -10.25 -32.84 10.62
N ARG A 1002 -11.26 -32.13 10.10
CA ARG A 1002 -12.20 -31.35 10.92
C ARG A 1002 -13.02 -32.28 11.81
N ARG A 1003 -13.52 -33.40 11.27
CA ARG A 1003 -14.28 -34.39 12.04
C ARG A 1003 -13.43 -35.08 13.11
N LEU A 1004 -12.17 -35.40 12.81
CA LEU A 1004 -11.22 -35.94 13.79
C LEU A 1004 -10.90 -34.93 14.91
N ALA A 1005 -10.80 -33.65 14.57
CA ALA A 1005 -10.65 -32.58 15.55
C ALA A 1005 -11.90 -32.41 16.43
N CYS A 1006 -13.11 -32.50 15.85
CA CYS A 1006 -14.35 -32.50 16.64
C CYS A 1006 -14.42 -33.67 17.63
N ALA A 1007 -14.01 -34.88 17.22
CA ALA A 1007 -13.92 -36.02 18.15
C ALA A 1007 -12.93 -35.76 19.31
N THR A 1008 -11.89 -34.96 19.06
CA THR A 1008 -10.96 -34.51 20.11
C THR A 1008 -11.63 -33.51 21.05
N VAL A 1009 -12.42 -32.57 20.52
CA VAL A 1009 -13.21 -31.65 21.36
C VAL A 1009 -14.17 -32.44 22.27
N ASP A 1010 -14.82 -33.49 21.75
CA ASP A 1010 -15.71 -34.34 22.54
C ASP A 1010 -14.97 -35.05 23.69
N LEU A 1011 -13.77 -35.57 23.43
CA LEU A 1011 -12.92 -36.17 24.48
C LEU A 1011 -12.47 -35.14 25.52
N LEU A 1012 -12.11 -33.94 25.08
CA LEU A 1012 -11.72 -32.87 26.00
C LEU A 1012 -12.90 -32.38 26.84
N ALA A 1013 -14.13 -32.43 26.30
CA ALA A 1013 -15.32 -32.09 27.07
C ALA A 1013 -15.57 -33.09 28.23
N SER A 1014 -15.23 -34.37 28.06
CA SER A 1014 -15.37 -35.38 29.12
C SER A 1014 -14.19 -35.43 30.10
N ASP A 1015 -12.96 -35.39 29.59
CA ASP A 1015 -11.74 -35.67 30.37
C ASP A 1015 -10.78 -34.46 30.45
N GLY A 1016 -11.20 -33.28 29.98
CA GLY A 1016 -10.35 -32.09 29.83
C GLY A 1016 -9.63 -31.66 31.10
N THR A 1017 -10.31 -31.67 32.26
CA THR A 1017 -9.70 -31.32 33.56
C THR A 1017 -8.50 -32.21 33.89
N MET A 1018 -8.67 -33.52 33.73
CA MET A 1018 -7.61 -34.50 33.98
C MET A 1018 -6.47 -34.37 32.97
N ILE A 1019 -6.79 -34.18 31.69
CA ILE A 1019 -5.80 -33.94 30.62
C ILE A 1019 -4.98 -32.68 30.93
N ARG A 1020 -5.65 -31.60 31.34
CA ARG A 1020 -5.02 -30.33 31.71
C ARG A 1020 -4.05 -30.49 32.88
N GLU A 1021 -4.45 -31.25 33.90
CA GLU A 1021 -3.68 -31.44 35.13
C GLU A 1021 -2.48 -32.36 34.96
N HIS A 1022 -2.64 -33.45 34.21
CA HIS A 1022 -1.63 -34.52 34.16
C HIS A 1022 -0.81 -34.55 32.88
N MET A 1023 -1.35 -34.10 31.74
CA MET A 1023 -0.61 -34.11 30.46
C MET A 1023 0.16 -32.82 30.19
N VAL A 1024 -0.39 -31.67 30.60
CA VAL A 1024 0.29 -30.37 30.44
C VAL A 1024 1.27 -30.16 31.59
N THR A 1025 2.51 -30.58 31.36
CA THR A 1025 3.56 -30.58 32.38
C THR A 1025 4.28 -29.23 32.52
N HIS A 1026 4.36 -28.46 31.43
CA HIS A 1026 5.04 -27.18 31.41
C HIS A 1026 4.20 -26.14 30.67
N VAL A 1027 4.05 -24.96 31.26
CA VAL A 1027 3.51 -23.77 30.62
C VAL A 1027 4.56 -22.69 30.74
N VAL A 1028 5.19 -22.35 29.62
CA VAL A 1028 6.37 -21.48 29.56
C VAL A 1028 6.01 -20.21 28.77
N PRO A 1029 6.39 -19.00 29.21
CA PRO A 1029 6.27 -17.81 28.37
C PRO A 1029 7.00 -17.98 27.03
N ILE A 1030 6.38 -17.60 25.91
CA ILE A 1030 6.98 -17.86 24.58
C ILE A 1030 8.34 -17.18 24.41
N ASP A 1031 8.57 -16.02 25.03
CA ASP A 1031 9.86 -15.32 25.03
C ASP A 1031 11.01 -16.13 25.65
N GLU A 1032 10.71 -17.08 26.54
CA GLU A 1032 11.67 -18.01 27.13
C GLU A 1032 11.85 -19.31 26.30
N ALA A 1033 11.07 -19.49 25.22
CA ALA A 1033 11.07 -20.72 24.44
C ALA A 1033 12.45 -21.10 23.88
N PRO A 1034 13.28 -20.19 23.33
CA PRO A 1034 14.60 -20.58 22.83
C PRO A 1034 15.52 -21.17 23.91
N SER A 1035 15.59 -20.53 25.08
CA SER A 1035 16.37 -21.03 26.21
C SER A 1035 15.82 -22.34 26.75
N PHE A 1036 14.50 -22.46 26.86
CA PHE A 1036 13.85 -23.68 27.33
C PHE A 1036 14.10 -24.85 26.38
N LEU A 1037 14.03 -24.62 25.07
CA LEU A 1037 14.29 -25.66 24.07
C LEU A 1037 15.75 -26.13 24.07
N ALA A 1038 16.70 -25.22 24.28
CA ALA A 1038 18.11 -25.58 24.46
C ALA A 1038 18.31 -26.46 25.71
N ASP A 1039 17.74 -26.05 26.84
CA ASP A 1039 17.76 -26.81 28.11
C ASP A 1039 17.11 -28.19 27.95
N LEU A 1040 15.99 -28.27 27.23
CA LEU A 1040 15.26 -29.51 26.97
C LEU A 1040 16.11 -30.54 26.20
N VAL A 1041 16.99 -30.08 25.31
CA VAL A 1041 17.91 -30.95 24.56
C VAL A 1041 19.10 -31.37 25.41
N GLU A 1042 19.66 -30.43 26.18
CA GLU A 1042 20.86 -30.63 27.00
C GLU A 1042 20.58 -31.47 28.25
N ASN A 1043 19.63 -31.03 29.08
CA ASN A 1043 19.37 -31.60 30.40
C ASN A 1043 18.28 -32.68 30.39
N ARG A 1044 17.49 -32.77 29.31
CA ARG A 1044 16.44 -33.80 29.10
C ARG A 1044 15.53 -34.02 30.32
N PRO A 1045 14.92 -32.96 30.89
CA PRO A 1045 13.97 -33.12 31.99
C PRO A 1045 12.79 -34.02 31.57
N GLU A 1046 12.13 -34.66 32.55
CA GLU A 1046 10.92 -35.44 32.28
C GLU A 1046 9.72 -34.53 32.00
N PHE A 1047 9.03 -34.77 30.89
CA PHE A 1047 7.83 -34.02 30.50
C PHE A 1047 6.89 -34.86 29.62
N LEU A 1048 5.65 -34.39 29.48
CA LEU A 1048 4.66 -34.94 28.54
C LEU A 1048 4.33 -33.92 27.45
N GLN A 1049 3.56 -32.89 27.79
CA GLN A 1049 3.26 -31.77 26.91
C GLN A 1049 3.84 -30.47 27.48
N VAL A 1050 4.52 -29.72 26.61
CA VAL A 1050 4.97 -28.35 26.85
C VAL A 1050 4.07 -27.41 26.04
N VAL A 1051 3.65 -26.32 26.66
CA VAL A 1051 2.86 -25.27 26.04
C VAL A 1051 3.56 -23.93 26.22
N PHE A 1052 3.76 -23.19 25.14
CA PHE A 1052 4.19 -21.81 25.19
C PHE A 1052 2.98 -20.88 25.28
N LYS A 1053 2.96 -19.99 26.28
CA LYS A 1053 1.95 -18.94 26.42
C LYS A 1053 2.41 -17.71 25.65
N VAL A 1054 1.56 -17.21 24.75
CA VAL A 1054 1.85 -16.04 23.90
C VAL A 1054 1.15 -14.81 24.46
N GLY A 1055 1.92 -13.73 24.70
CA GLY A 1055 1.44 -12.51 25.35
C GLY A 1055 1.49 -12.55 26.89
N LYS A 1056 1.26 -11.39 27.54
CA LYS A 1056 1.24 -11.27 29.01
C LYS A 1056 -0.04 -11.86 29.61
#